data_AF-A0A3M1QSP6-F1
#
_entry.id   AF-A0A3M1QSP6-F1
#
_cell.length_a   1.000
_cell.length_b   1.000
_cell.length_c   1.000
_cell.angle_alpha   90.00
_cell.angle_beta   90.00
_cell.angle_gamma   90.00
#
_symmetry.space_group_name_H-M   'P 1'
#
loop_
_entity.id
_entity.type
_entity.pdbx_description
1 polymer ?
#
loop_
_entity_poly.entity_id
_entity_poly.type
_entity_poly.pdbx_seq_one_letter_code
_entity_poly.pdbx_strand_id
1 'polypeptide(L)'
;EYLERFYNEDAPPNRYVPYSLWERGGARDLPDPQLESLGGSTADVSDETRRLVYAELRRLSGREDLRDDLHLARDLGLDSLARGELLVWLGREFGFHGADVAAIRTVADVLLATRGEVAVVRPVQLQPVPAGWRRPRGDAKVRVPAGEDILEVFLAQAARGPGRVAIADQTSGARTYRDLITAIFALRPHVAALEGERVGIMLPASVGACVTYLATLFSGKTPVLLNWTTGTRNMQHALESLGVRHVLTAGALVARIESQDTDLTAIRERLVFLEELGRRIGRRARLIAWLRSRTRWAALRAVKPSKTAAILLTSGSEALPKAVPLTHANLLANIRDALRCFEVYDSDSMLGFLPPFHSFGLTVTMLMPLLGGLRTVYHPNPTESWVLAKLIAAYRTTIVVGTPTFVGGIVRAAAAGELTTLRLIVTGAEACPPRVYEALKSACPRALVLEGYGVTECSPIISVNRPRHAVPQTIGQVLPSLEYAIVDPERNERVPRGERGMLLVRGPSVFEGYLGDNAACPFVEFEGRRWYRTGDLVSEDEHGVLTFRGRLKRFLKLGGEMISLPAIEAVLNERFASPDDDGPVLAVEASSGEHPEIVLFTTRDISRQDANDAIRAAQLSPLHNVRRVVRVEEMPLLGTGKTDYRALRRLLDGGAGDPPAASSAEIARRSDASAP
;
A
#
# COMPACT_ATOMS: atom_id res chain seq x y z
N GLU A 1 -1.88 -34.71 -26.30
CA GLU A 1 -3.26 -35.28 -26.31
C GLU A 1 -4.18 -34.84 -25.17
N TYR A 2 -4.11 -35.32 -23.92
CA TYR A 2 -5.09 -34.90 -22.87
C TYR A 2 -5.03 -33.41 -22.54
N LEU A 3 -3.82 -32.87 -22.36
CA LEU A 3 -3.62 -31.44 -22.09
C LEU A 3 -4.00 -30.56 -23.29
N GLU A 4 -3.70 -30.99 -24.52
CA GLU A 4 -4.16 -30.28 -25.73
C GLU A 4 -5.69 -30.32 -25.86
N ARG A 5 -6.35 -31.44 -25.53
CA ARG A 5 -7.81 -31.48 -25.49
C ARG A 5 -8.38 -30.57 -24.41
N PHE A 6 -7.77 -30.54 -23.23
CA PHE A 6 -8.21 -29.71 -22.11
C PHE A 6 -8.06 -28.20 -22.40
N TYR A 7 -7.00 -27.78 -23.11
CA TYR A 7 -6.80 -26.38 -23.48
C TYR A 7 -7.56 -25.94 -24.74
N ASN A 8 -7.97 -26.91 -25.58
CA ASN A 8 -8.75 -26.64 -26.80
C ASN A 8 -10.24 -26.94 -26.62
N GLU A 9 -10.69 -27.37 -25.44
CA GLU A 9 -12.12 -27.44 -25.10
C GLU A 9 -12.62 -26.03 -24.76
N ASP A 10 -13.73 -25.62 -25.40
CA ASP A 10 -14.37 -24.34 -25.12
C ASP A 10 -14.72 -24.24 -23.63
N ALA A 11 -14.32 -23.13 -22.99
CA ALA A 11 -14.60 -22.89 -21.58
C ALA A 11 -16.13 -22.93 -21.34
N PRO A 12 -16.60 -23.57 -20.25
CA PRO A 12 -18.03 -23.60 -19.96
C PRO A 12 -18.53 -22.16 -19.73
N PRO A 13 -19.66 -21.77 -20.34
CA PRO A 13 -20.14 -20.40 -20.30
C PRO A 13 -20.43 -19.97 -18.86
N ASN A 14 -20.11 -18.71 -18.56
CA ASN A 14 -20.46 -18.10 -17.28
C ASN A 14 -21.97 -18.22 -17.08
N ARG A 15 -22.45 -18.79 -15.97
CA ARG A 15 -23.90 -19.03 -15.78
C ARG A 15 -24.44 -18.26 -14.58
N TYR A 16 -25.40 -17.37 -14.83
CA TYR A 16 -26.20 -16.77 -13.77
C TYR A 16 -27.20 -17.79 -13.25
N VAL A 17 -27.11 -18.11 -11.96
CA VAL A 17 -28.08 -18.94 -11.27
C VAL A 17 -28.77 -18.09 -10.21
N PRO A 18 -30.10 -17.91 -10.27
CA PRO A 18 -30.83 -17.09 -9.30
C PRO A 18 -30.64 -17.59 -7.86
N TYR A 19 -30.52 -16.66 -6.92
CA TYR A 19 -30.34 -16.97 -5.50
C TYR A 19 -31.65 -17.42 -4.82
N SER A 20 -32.79 -17.16 -5.46
CA SER A 20 -34.12 -17.55 -4.98
C SER A 20 -35.05 -18.00 -6.11
N LEU A 21 -36.05 -18.83 -5.79
CA LEU A 21 -37.13 -19.25 -6.71
C LEU A 21 -38.05 -18.09 -7.14
N TRP A 22 -37.95 -16.93 -6.49
CA TRP A 22 -38.80 -15.77 -6.75
C TRP A 22 -38.14 -14.74 -7.68
N GLU A 23 -36.85 -14.89 -7.96
CA GLU A 23 -36.16 -14.12 -9.00
C GLU A 23 -36.62 -14.62 -10.37
N ARG A 24 -37.38 -13.78 -11.08
CA ARG A 24 -37.83 -14.09 -12.44
C ARG A 24 -36.63 -14.14 -13.39
N GLY A 25 -36.52 -15.20 -14.19
CA GLY A 25 -35.53 -15.32 -15.27
C GLY A 25 -34.75 -16.64 -15.34
N GLY A 26 -34.84 -17.51 -14.32
CA GLY A 26 -34.20 -18.83 -14.35
C GLY A 26 -32.67 -18.80 -14.43
N ALA A 27 -32.05 -19.99 -14.52
CA ALA A 27 -30.62 -20.08 -14.81
C ALA A 27 -30.38 -19.69 -16.27
N ARG A 28 -29.55 -18.68 -16.50
CA ARG A 28 -29.23 -18.18 -17.83
C ARG A 28 -27.73 -18.09 -17.99
N ASP A 29 -27.25 -18.41 -19.17
CA ASP A 29 -25.85 -18.20 -19.49
C ASP A 29 -25.64 -16.68 -19.59
N LEU A 30 -24.70 -16.20 -18.79
CA LEU A 30 -24.14 -14.88 -18.93
C LEU A 30 -23.17 -14.93 -20.11
N PRO A 31 -23.18 -13.92 -20.99
CA PRO A 31 -22.07 -13.76 -21.91
C PRO A 31 -20.78 -13.70 -21.08
N ASP A 32 -19.71 -14.30 -21.60
CA ASP A 32 -18.40 -14.09 -21.01
C ASP A 32 -18.16 -12.58 -20.82
N PRO A 33 -17.44 -12.18 -19.76
CA PRO A 33 -17.00 -10.81 -19.66
C PRO A 33 -16.24 -10.53 -20.94
N GLN A 34 -16.86 -9.77 -21.85
CA GLN A 34 -16.15 -9.25 -22.99
C GLN A 34 -15.05 -8.41 -22.38
N LEU A 35 -13.81 -8.90 -22.49
CA LEU A 35 -12.68 -8.01 -22.39
C LEU A 35 -12.91 -7.00 -23.51
N GLU A 36 -13.34 -5.79 -23.13
CA GLU A 36 -13.59 -4.71 -24.08
C GLU A 36 -12.24 -4.38 -24.71
N SER A 37 -11.93 -5.01 -25.85
CA SER A 37 -10.93 -4.50 -26.78
C SER A 37 -11.50 -3.23 -27.41
N LEU A 38 -10.68 -2.22 -27.62
CA LEU A 38 -11.07 -1.07 -28.43
C LEU A 38 -11.42 -1.60 -29.83
N GLY A 39 -12.71 -1.65 -30.16
CA GLY A 39 -13.19 -2.09 -31.46
C GLY A 39 -12.94 -1.01 -32.49
N GLY A 40 -12.28 -1.34 -33.60
CA GLY A 40 -12.05 -0.40 -34.68
C GLY A 40 -10.88 -0.81 -35.60
N SER A 41 -10.78 -0.14 -36.74
CA SER A 41 -9.62 -0.25 -37.63
C SER A 41 -8.66 0.89 -37.39
N THR A 42 -7.36 0.60 -37.28
CA THR A 42 -6.32 1.63 -37.20
C THR A 42 -6.09 2.33 -38.54
N ALA A 43 -6.69 1.84 -39.64
CA ALA A 43 -6.56 2.41 -40.98
C ALA A 43 -7.15 3.83 -41.11
N ASP A 44 -8.09 4.19 -40.25
CA ASP A 44 -8.76 5.50 -40.26
C ASP A 44 -8.07 6.52 -39.34
N VAL A 45 -7.01 6.12 -38.61
CA VAL A 45 -6.24 7.04 -37.76
C VAL A 45 -5.35 7.90 -38.64
N SER A 46 -5.45 9.22 -38.51
CA SER A 46 -4.67 10.14 -39.35
C SER A 46 -3.16 9.90 -39.19
N ASP A 47 -2.39 10.09 -40.27
CA ASP A 47 -0.93 9.93 -40.26
C ASP A 47 -0.23 10.87 -39.28
N GLU A 48 -0.84 12.01 -38.97
CA GLU A 48 -0.33 12.96 -37.98
C GLU A 48 -0.52 12.42 -36.56
N THR A 49 -1.71 11.90 -36.25
CA THR A 49 -2.01 11.26 -34.95
C THR A 49 -1.16 10.02 -34.74
N ARG A 50 -1.00 9.19 -35.78
CA ARG A 50 -0.14 8.02 -35.76
C ARG A 50 1.32 8.39 -35.50
N ARG A 51 1.81 9.48 -36.10
CA ARG A 51 3.16 10.01 -35.83
C ARG A 51 3.32 10.48 -34.38
N LEU A 52 2.32 11.17 -33.81
CA LEU A 52 2.34 11.59 -32.41
C LEU A 52 2.35 10.41 -31.45
N VAL A 53 1.48 9.41 -31.67
CA VAL A 53 1.46 8.17 -30.88
C VAL A 53 2.77 7.43 -30.97
N TYR A 54 3.35 7.31 -32.17
CA TYR A 54 4.61 6.62 -32.34
C TYR A 54 5.78 7.39 -31.71
N ALA A 55 5.75 8.72 -31.73
CA ALA A 55 6.75 9.53 -31.04
C ALA A 55 6.68 9.33 -29.52
N GLU A 56 5.47 9.25 -28.96
CA GLU A 56 5.28 9.02 -27.54
C GLU A 56 5.63 7.59 -27.13
N LEU A 57 5.23 6.59 -27.93
CA LEU A 57 5.60 5.20 -27.68
C LEU A 57 7.11 4.99 -27.84
N ARG A 58 7.79 5.68 -28.76
CA ARG A 58 9.26 5.73 -28.82
C ARG A 58 9.84 6.33 -27.55
N ARG A 59 9.26 7.44 -27.06
CA ARG A 59 9.70 8.11 -25.83
C ARG A 59 9.59 7.20 -24.61
N LEU A 60 8.51 6.43 -24.52
CA LEU A 60 8.23 5.54 -23.39
C LEU A 60 8.93 4.18 -23.48
N SER A 61 9.09 3.61 -24.68
CA SER A 61 9.66 2.27 -24.87
C SER A 61 11.13 2.25 -25.30
N GLY A 62 11.67 3.38 -25.76
CA GLY A 62 13.01 3.46 -26.34
C GLY A 62 13.19 2.70 -27.66
N ARG A 63 12.12 2.14 -28.25
CA ARG A 63 12.18 1.32 -29.48
C ARG A 63 11.75 2.11 -30.72
N GLU A 64 12.58 2.07 -31.76
CA GLU A 64 12.32 2.75 -33.04
C GLU A 64 11.34 2.00 -33.97
N ASP A 65 11.31 0.67 -33.86
CA ASP A 65 10.49 -0.22 -34.67
C ASP A 65 9.11 -0.42 -34.03
N LEU A 66 8.12 0.37 -34.48
CA LEU A 66 6.75 0.35 -33.98
C LEU A 66 5.79 -0.16 -35.06
N ARG A 67 4.99 -1.17 -34.69
CA ARG A 67 3.91 -1.75 -35.50
C ARG A 67 2.65 -1.86 -34.66
N ASP A 68 1.48 -1.74 -35.29
CA ASP A 68 0.17 -1.71 -34.62
C ASP A 68 -0.10 -2.97 -33.78
N ASP A 69 0.42 -4.12 -34.18
CA ASP A 69 0.24 -5.42 -33.53
C ASP A 69 1.13 -5.64 -32.30
N LEU A 70 2.11 -4.77 -32.04
CA LEU A 70 3.02 -4.93 -30.91
C LEU A 70 2.29 -4.72 -29.60
N HIS A 71 2.55 -5.63 -28.65
CA HIS A 71 2.04 -5.54 -27.30
C HIS A 71 2.89 -4.58 -26.45
N LEU A 72 2.24 -3.65 -25.75
CA LEU A 72 2.88 -2.60 -24.95
C LEU A 72 3.82 -3.17 -23.88
N ALA A 73 3.37 -4.13 -23.07
CA ALA A 73 4.21 -4.73 -22.03
C ALA A 73 5.23 -5.75 -22.59
N ARG A 74 4.77 -6.78 -23.32
CA ARG A 74 5.64 -7.87 -23.79
C ARG A 74 6.63 -7.43 -24.88
N ASP A 75 6.18 -6.65 -25.85
CA ASP A 75 6.97 -6.35 -27.04
C ASP A 75 7.66 -4.97 -26.93
N LEU A 76 7.03 -4.00 -26.27
CA LEU A 76 7.60 -2.67 -26.03
C LEU A 76 8.18 -2.46 -24.62
N GLY A 77 8.08 -3.46 -23.73
CA GLY A 77 8.68 -3.38 -22.40
C GLY A 77 8.02 -2.37 -21.45
N LEU A 78 6.84 -1.85 -21.80
CA LEU A 78 6.16 -0.83 -20.99
C LEU A 78 5.55 -1.47 -19.75
N ASP A 79 6.07 -1.11 -18.58
CA ASP A 79 5.56 -1.57 -17.29
C ASP A 79 4.26 -0.86 -16.87
N SER A 80 3.79 -1.12 -15.65
CA SER A 80 2.51 -0.56 -15.17
C SER A 80 2.51 0.95 -15.04
N LEU A 81 3.67 1.59 -14.83
CA LEU A 81 3.78 3.02 -14.64
C LEU A 81 3.98 3.74 -15.97
N ALA A 82 4.82 3.20 -16.87
CA ALA A 82 4.93 3.70 -18.25
C ALA A 82 3.57 3.62 -19.00
N ARG A 83 2.78 2.57 -18.75
CA ARG A 83 1.41 2.46 -19.26
C ARG A 83 0.44 3.44 -18.59
N GLY A 84 0.64 3.75 -17.31
CA GLY A 84 -0.10 4.81 -16.62
C GLY A 84 0.21 6.19 -17.18
N GLU A 85 1.47 6.49 -17.46
CA GLU A 85 1.94 7.72 -18.10
C GLU A 85 1.35 7.87 -19.51
N LEU A 86 1.37 6.80 -20.30
CA LEU A 86 0.73 6.75 -21.62
C LEU A 86 -0.76 7.10 -21.55
N LEU A 87 -1.47 6.62 -20.53
CA LEU A 87 -2.88 6.93 -20.31
C LEU A 87 -3.13 8.39 -19.93
N VAL A 88 -2.26 8.96 -19.09
CA VAL A 88 -2.33 10.38 -18.71
C VAL A 88 -2.05 11.26 -19.92
N TRP A 89 -1.04 10.91 -20.73
CA TRP A 89 -0.72 11.61 -21.98
C TRP A 89 -1.87 11.55 -22.98
N LEU A 90 -2.44 10.36 -23.23
CA LEU A 90 -3.62 10.19 -24.07
C LEU A 90 -4.78 11.07 -23.54
N GLY A 91 -4.94 11.16 -22.22
CA GLY A 91 -5.92 12.02 -21.56
C GLY A 91 -5.73 13.51 -21.79
N ARG A 92 -4.47 13.97 -21.83
CA ARG A 92 -4.13 15.39 -22.03
C ARG A 92 -4.21 15.80 -23.50
N GLU A 93 -3.62 15.00 -24.40
CA GLU A 93 -3.49 15.35 -25.82
C GLU A 93 -4.75 15.03 -26.62
N PHE A 94 -5.47 13.97 -26.26
CA PHE A 94 -6.62 13.46 -27.03
C PHE A 94 -7.91 13.40 -26.21
N GLY A 95 -7.92 13.90 -24.97
CA GLY A 95 -9.11 13.88 -24.11
C GLY A 95 -9.52 12.48 -23.64
N PHE A 96 -8.62 11.51 -23.73
CA PHE A 96 -8.88 10.13 -23.32
C PHE A 96 -8.88 9.98 -21.79
N HIS A 97 -10.04 10.05 -21.17
CA HIS A 97 -10.16 9.92 -19.72
C HIS A 97 -10.69 8.54 -19.32
N GLY A 98 -9.99 7.84 -18.43
CA GLY A 98 -10.65 6.86 -17.57
C GLY A 98 -10.47 5.37 -17.84
N ALA A 99 -9.56 4.95 -18.73
CA ALA A 99 -9.37 3.52 -18.99
C ALA A 99 -8.58 2.81 -17.88
N ASP A 100 -8.93 1.55 -17.63
CA ASP A 100 -8.08 0.63 -16.89
C ASP A 100 -6.75 0.47 -17.65
N VAL A 101 -5.62 0.51 -16.94
CA VAL A 101 -4.30 0.19 -17.49
C VAL A 101 -4.35 -1.13 -18.27
N ALA A 102 -5.17 -2.09 -17.83
CA ALA A 102 -5.37 -3.38 -18.45
C ALA A 102 -6.14 -3.38 -19.80
N ALA A 103 -6.81 -2.28 -20.17
CA ALA A 103 -7.63 -2.18 -21.38
C ALA A 103 -6.80 -1.82 -22.64
N ILE A 104 -5.72 -1.06 -22.48
CA ILE A 104 -4.79 -0.75 -23.58
C ILE A 104 -3.62 -1.73 -23.50
N ARG A 105 -3.51 -2.62 -24.50
CA ARG A 105 -2.53 -3.72 -24.51
C ARG A 105 -1.59 -3.66 -25.69
N THR A 106 -2.00 -3.05 -26.79
CA THR A 106 -1.25 -2.99 -28.05
C THR A 106 -1.07 -1.56 -28.55
N VAL A 107 -0.15 -1.35 -29.50
CA VAL A 107 0.01 -0.07 -30.22
C VAL A 107 -1.29 0.32 -30.94
N ALA A 108 -2.00 -0.65 -31.51
CA ALA A 108 -3.32 -0.45 -32.11
C ALA A 108 -4.33 0.12 -31.10
N ASP A 109 -4.37 -0.40 -29.86
CA ASP A 109 -5.26 0.13 -28.82
C ASP A 109 -4.95 1.60 -28.51
N VAL A 110 -3.68 1.99 -28.49
CA VAL A 110 -3.26 3.39 -28.28
C VAL A 110 -3.73 4.29 -29.42
N LEU A 111 -3.55 3.83 -30.67
CA LEU A 111 -4.00 4.54 -31.85
C LEU A 111 -5.53 4.69 -31.87
N LEU A 112 -6.26 3.65 -31.49
CA LEU A 112 -7.72 3.71 -31.39
C LEU A 112 -8.18 4.65 -30.26
N ALA A 113 -7.45 4.69 -29.14
CA ALA A 113 -7.73 5.59 -28.02
C ALA A 113 -7.60 7.09 -28.41
N THR A 114 -6.79 7.43 -29.42
CA THR A 114 -6.63 8.83 -29.88
C THR A 114 -7.84 9.39 -30.63
N ARG A 115 -8.71 8.53 -31.16
CA ARG A 115 -9.81 8.97 -32.02
C ARG A 115 -10.90 9.74 -31.27
N GLY A 116 -10.86 9.78 -29.94
CA GLY A 116 -11.94 10.34 -29.15
C GLY A 116 -13.29 9.64 -29.39
N GLU A 117 -13.31 8.55 -30.17
CA GLU A 117 -14.34 7.54 -30.13
C GLU A 117 -14.24 7.03 -28.72
N VAL A 118 -15.15 7.57 -27.93
CA VAL A 118 -15.45 7.21 -26.58
C VAL A 118 -15.59 5.68 -26.60
N ALA A 119 -14.49 4.96 -26.37
CA ALA A 119 -14.53 3.90 -25.40
C ALA A 119 -15.19 4.61 -24.24
N VAL A 120 -16.49 4.38 -24.13
CA VAL A 120 -17.30 4.81 -23.02
C VAL A 120 -16.63 4.09 -21.88
N VAL A 121 -15.58 4.72 -21.34
CA VAL A 121 -15.29 4.63 -19.94
C VAL A 121 -16.60 5.05 -19.36
N ARG A 122 -17.41 4.05 -19.04
CA ARG A 122 -18.53 4.24 -18.17
C ARG A 122 -17.91 4.94 -16.99
N PRO A 123 -18.24 6.22 -16.74
CA PRO A 123 -17.61 6.99 -15.68
C PRO A 123 -17.69 6.10 -14.46
N VAL A 124 -16.56 5.63 -13.90
CA VAL A 124 -16.55 4.50 -12.93
C VAL A 124 -17.75 4.66 -12.03
N GLN A 125 -18.79 3.88 -12.32
CA GLN A 125 -20.11 4.25 -11.86
C GLN A 125 -20.17 3.67 -10.47
N LEU A 126 -19.81 4.51 -9.51
CA LEU A 126 -19.88 4.13 -8.12
C LEU A 126 -21.30 3.64 -7.87
N GLN A 127 -21.39 2.46 -7.27
CA GLN A 127 -22.64 1.96 -6.74
C GLN A 127 -23.22 3.03 -5.80
N PRO A 128 -24.55 3.27 -5.85
CA PRO A 128 -25.17 4.28 -5.01
C PRO A 128 -24.78 4.09 -3.54
N VAL A 129 -24.40 5.18 -2.89
CA VAL A 129 -24.01 5.17 -1.48
C VAL A 129 -25.20 4.62 -0.66
N PRO A 130 -25.01 3.52 0.09
CA PRO A 130 -26.11 2.90 0.82
C PRO A 130 -26.78 3.89 1.78
N ALA A 131 -28.12 3.91 1.85
CA ALA A 131 -28.86 4.86 2.68
C ALA A 131 -28.45 4.86 4.16
N GLY A 132 -28.04 3.68 4.67
CA GLY A 132 -27.54 3.54 6.04
C GLY A 132 -26.25 4.32 6.32
N TRP A 133 -25.43 4.59 5.31
CA TRP A 133 -24.18 5.35 5.43
C TRP A 133 -24.42 6.80 5.84
N ARG A 134 -25.43 7.45 5.25
CA ARG A 134 -25.75 8.87 5.49
C ARG A 134 -26.52 9.14 6.78
N ARG A 135 -26.85 8.10 7.56
CA ARG A 135 -27.53 8.30 8.84
C ARG A 135 -26.69 9.21 9.74
N PRO A 136 -27.27 10.29 10.29
CA PRO A 136 -26.58 11.13 11.26
C PRO A 136 -26.07 10.29 12.43
N ARG A 137 -24.91 10.66 12.93
CA ARG A 137 -24.34 10.13 14.16
C ARG A 137 -24.29 11.25 15.20
N GLY A 138 -23.88 10.92 16.42
CA GLY A 138 -23.63 11.95 17.42
C GLY A 138 -22.42 12.81 17.03
N ASP A 139 -21.88 13.51 18.01
CA ASP A 139 -20.61 14.22 17.86
C ASP A 139 -19.68 13.94 19.05
N ALA A 140 -19.71 12.69 19.52
CA ALA A 140 -18.90 12.25 20.64
C ALA A 140 -17.48 11.91 20.16
N LYS A 141 -16.46 12.35 20.92
CA LYS A 141 -15.07 12.00 20.63
C LYS A 141 -14.92 10.47 20.60
N VAL A 142 -14.33 9.96 19.52
CA VAL A 142 -14.08 8.53 19.32
C VAL A 142 -13.12 8.01 20.38
N ARG A 143 -13.50 6.90 21.03
CA ARG A 143 -12.71 6.23 22.07
C ARG A 143 -12.88 4.73 21.96
N VAL A 144 -11.77 4.02 22.14
CA VAL A 144 -11.76 2.56 22.26
C VAL A 144 -12.42 2.16 23.59
N PRO A 145 -13.38 1.21 23.60
CA PRO A 145 -13.87 0.60 24.83
C PRO A 145 -12.75 -0.02 25.70
N ALA A 146 -13.06 -0.24 26.97
CA ALA A 146 -12.25 -1.11 27.83
C ALA A 146 -12.30 -2.56 27.31
N GLY A 147 -11.21 -3.30 27.51
CA GLY A 147 -11.03 -4.68 27.09
C GLY A 147 -9.55 -5.04 27.04
N GLU A 148 -9.24 -6.30 27.34
CA GLU A 148 -7.88 -6.83 27.40
C GLU A 148 -7.32 -7.15 26.00
N ASP A 149 -8.21 -7.54 25.08
CA ASP A 149 -7.86 -7.90 23.72
C ASP A 149 -8.80 -7.27 22.67
N ILE A 150 -8.45 -7.46 21.39
CA ILE A 150 -9.19 -6.87 20.26
C ILE A 150 -10.59 -7.46 20.15
N LEU A 151 -10.81 -8.72 20.54
CA LEU A 151 -12.10 -9.40 20.44
C LEU A 151 -13.07 -8.78 21.44
N GLU A 152 -12.66 -8.62 22.70
CA GLU A 152 -13.44 -7.96 23.74
C GLU A 152 -13.79 -6.52 23.36
N VAL A 153 -12.78 -5.76 22.94
CA VAL A 153 -12.96 -4.36 22.52
C VAL A 153 -13.91 -4.26 21.33
N PHE A 154 -13.77 -5.12 20.33
CA PHE A 154 -14.66 -5.17 19.17
C PHE A 154 -16.10 -5.50 19.58
N LEU A 155 -16.31 -6.51 20.43
CA LEU A 155 -17.65 -6.87 20.91
C LEU A 155 -18.26 -5.77 21.78
N ALA A 156 -17.48 -5.11 22.62
CA ALA A 156 -17.94 -3.97 23.42
C ALA A 156 -18.36 -2.80 22.52
N GLN A 157 -17.58 -2.51 21.48
CA GLN A 157 -17.92 -1.46 20.52
C GLN A 157 -19.17 -1.82 19.72
N ALA A 158 -19.26 -3.07 19.25
CA ALA A 158 -20.42 -3.56 18.52
C ALA A 158 -21.71 -3.54 19.37
N ALA A 159 -21.61 -3.82 20.67
CA ALA A 159 -22.74 -3.80 21.59
C ALA A 159 -23.35 -2.41 21.78
N ARG A 160 -22.55 -1.33 21.65
CA ARG A 160 -23.05 0.06 21.76
C ARG A 160 -24.03 0.44 20.64
N GLY A 161 -23.94 -0.23 19.49
CA GLY A 161 -24.82 0.04 18.36
C GLY A 161 -24.71 -1.03 17.27
N PRO A 162 -25.29 -2.23 17.45
CA PRO A 162 -25.13 -3.32 16.50
C PRO A 162 -25.65 -2.99 15.10
N GLY A 163 -26.69 -2.16 14.99
CA GLY A 163 -27.26 -1.72 13.71
C GLY A 163 -26.55 -0.52 13.07
N ARG A 164 -25.48 0.02 13.66
CA ARG A 164 -24.72 1.13 13.08
C ARG A 164 -23.82 0.60 11.97
N VAL A 165 -23.80 1.27 10.82
CA VAL A 165 -22.88 0.99 9.71
C VAL A 165 -21.45 1.21 10.21
N ALA A 166 -20.62 0.18 10.18
CA ALA A 166 -19.23 0.23 10.61
C ALA A 166 -18.30 0.44 9.42
N ILE A 167 -18.49 -0.34 8.35
CA ILE A 167 -17.58 -0.35 7.19
C ILE A 167 -18.37 -0.49 5.90
N ALA A 168 -17.81 0.00 4.78
CA ALA A 168 -18.38 -0.15 3.46
C ALA A 168 -17.30 -0.32 2.40
N ASP A 169 -17.63 -0.90 1.26
CA ASP A 169 -16.87 -0.82 0.01
C ASP A 169 -17.84 -0.94 -1.18
N GLN A 170 -17.33 -0.76 -2.40
CA GLN A 170 -18.16 -0.83 -3.62
C GLN A 170 -18.68 -2.23 -3.95
N THR A 171 -18.01 -3.28 -3.44
CA THR A 171 -18.36 -4.69 -3.72
C THR A 171 -19.40 -5.24 -2.76
N SER A 172 -19.23 -4.98 -1.47
CA SER A 172 -20.06 -5.46 -0.38
C SER A 172 -21.17 -4.47 0.00
N GLY A 173 -21.02 -3.18 -0.35
CA GLY A 173 -21.85 -2.11 0.18
C GLY A 173 -21.61 -1.90 1.67
N ALA A 174 -22.56 -1.22 2.34
CA ALA A 174 -22.45 -0.91 3.76
C ALA A 174 -22.75 -2.13 4.64
N ARG A 175 -21.91 -2.34 5.66
CA ARG A 175 -22.04 -3.38 6.68
C ARG A 175 -22.11 -2.77 8.07
N THR A 176 -23.11 -3.21 8.83
CA THR A 176 -23.27 -2.87 10.24
C THR A 176 -22.42 -3.76 11.13
N TYR A 177 -22.18 -3.37 12.38
CA TYR A 177 -21.53 -4.24 13.36
C TYR A 177 -22.22 -5.61 13.49
N ARG A 178 -23.55 -5.66 13.39
CA ARG A 178 -24.32 -6.92 13.39
C ARG A 178 -24.03 -7.77 12.16
N ASP A 179 -23.83 -7.16 11.00
CA ASP A 179 -23.46 -7.89 9.78
C ASP A 179 -22.06 -8.50 9.94
N LEU A 180 -21.12 -7.76 10.53
CA LEU A 180 -19.77 -8.27 10.84
C LEU A 180 -19.84 -9.44 11.83
N ILE A 181 -20.61 -9.32 12.91
CA ILE A 181 -20.81 -10.42 13.88
C ILE A 181 -21.45 -11.64 13.21
N THR A 182 -22.41 -11.42 12.34
CA THR A 182 -23.06 -12.50 11.57
C THR A 182 -22.04 -13.21 10.68
N ALA A 183 -21.19 -12.46 9.99
CA ALA A 183 -20.14 -13.02 9.15
C ALA A 183 -19.10 -13.79 9.97
N ILE A 184 -18.69 -13.28 11.15
CA ILE A 184 -17.79 -13.98 12.08
C ILE A 184 -18.38 -15.31 12.52
N PHE A 185 -19.65 -15.34 12.93
CA PHE A 185 -20.31 -16.61 13.31
C PHE A 185 -20.37 -17.62 12.17
N ALA A 186 -20.53 -17.15 10.93
CA ALA A 186 -20.62 -18.00 9.76
C ALA A 186 -19.24 -18.53 9.31
N LEU A 187 -18.19 -17.71 9.37
CA LEU A 187 -16.86 -18.05 8.87
C LEU A 187 -15.98 -18.77 9.90
N ARG A 188 -16.12 -18.44 11.19
CA ARG A 188 -15.28 -18.99 12.27
C ARG A 188 -15.17 -20.52 12.24
N PRO A 189 -16.25 -21.32 12.08
CA PRO A 189 -16.12 -22.78 12.08
C PRO A 189 -15.21 -23.30 10.95
N HIS A 190 -15.23 -22.64 9.79
CA HIS A 190 -14.42 -23.02 8.63
C HIS A 190 -12.96 -22.59 8.80
N VAL A 191 -12.72 -21.40 9.33
CA VAL A 191 -11.35 -20.92 9.60
C VAL A 191 -10.70 -21.69 10.76
N ALA A 192 -11.47 -22.04 11.79
CA ALA A 192 -10.99 -22.88 12.89
C ALA A 192 -10.57 -24.29 12.44
N ALA A 193 -11.22 -24.83 11.40
CA ALA A 193 -10.92 -26.13 10.83
C ALA A 193 -9.64 -26.16 9.96
N LEU A 194 -9.08 -25.00 9.59
CA LEU A 194 -7.81 -24.94 8.88
C LEU A 194 -6.67 -25.40 9.80
N GLU A 195 -5.70 -26.14 9.24
CA GLU A 195 -4.57 -26.64 10.01
C GLU A 195 -3.59 -25.53 10.43
N GLY A 196 -2.90 -25.76 11.55
CA GLY A 196 -1.88 -24.84 12.07
C GLY A 196 -2.45 -23.69 12.91
N GLU A 197 -1.62 -23.08 13.74
CA GLU A 197 -2.02 -21.95 14.61
C GLU A 197 -2.07 -20.61 13.87
N ARG A 198 -1.30 -20.50 12.78
CA ARG A 198 -1.14 -19.28 11.98
C ARG A 198 -1.84 -19.44 10.64
N VAL A 199 -2.63 -18.44 10.25
CA VAL A 199 -3.34 -18.41 8.97
C VAL A 199 -2.93 -17.16 8.22
N GLY A 200 -2.46 -17.35 6.99
CA GLY A 200 -2.12 -16.26 6.08
C GLY A 200 -3.37 -15.53 5.64
N ILE A 201 -3.29 -14.21 5.48
CA ILE A 201 -4.33 -13.38 4.88
C ILE A 201 -3.66 -12.54 3.79
N MET A 202 -4.12 -12.72 2.56
CA MET A 202 -3.67 -11.98 1.38
C MET A 202 -4.89 -11.29 0.78
N LEU A 203 -5.22 -10.11 1.31
CA LEU A 203 -6.39 -9.32 0.91
C LEU A 203 -6.08 -7.82 0.95
N PRO A 204 -6.60 -7.03 -0.01
CA PRO A 204 -6.48 -5.58 0.00
C PRO A 204 -7.44 -4.92 0.98
N ALA A 205 -7.29 -3.61 1.16
CA ALA A 205 -8.19 -2.80 1.98
C ALA A 205 -9.64 -2.96 1.50
N SER A 206 -10.46 -3.64 2.30
CA SER A 206 -11.82 -4.04 1.92
C SER A 206 -12.63 -4.46 3.14
N VAL A 207 -13.95 -4.54 2.99
CA VAL A 207 -14.84 -5.16 3.98
C VAL A 207 -14.46 -6.63 4.18
N GLY A 208 -14.12 -7.33 3.09
CA GLY A 208 -13.68 -8.72 3.12
C GLY A 208 -12.44 -8.93 3.99
N ALA A 209 -11.44 -8.05 3.89
CA ALA A 209 -10.23 -8.12 4.72
C ALA A 209 -10.55 -7.93 6.21
N CYS A 210 -11.40 -6.96 6.56
CA CYS A 210 -11.81 -6.72 7.94
C CYS A 210 -12.53 -7.94 8.53
N VAL A 211 -13.48 -8.51 7.80
CA VAL A 211 -14.24 -9.70 8.22
C VAL A 211 -13.32 -10.91 8.37
N THR A 212 -12.42 -11.13 7.42
CA THR A 212 -11.48 -12.25 7.43
C THR A 212 -10.52 -12.16 8.60
N TYR A 213 -9.94 -10.98 8.85
CA TYR A 213 -9.07 -10.74 10.00
C TYR A 213 -9.77 -11.05 11.32
N LEU A 214 -10.98 -10.50 11.54
CA LEU A 214 -11.75 -10.77 12.76
C LEU A 214 -12.13 -12.25 12.87
N ALA A 215 -12.59 -12.88 11.78
CA ALA A 215 -12.97 -14.30 11.79
C ALA A 215 -11.79 -15.21 12.14
N THR A 216 -10.58 -14.88 11.70
CA THR A 216 -9.34 -15.58 12.08
C THR A 216 -9.06 -15.44 13.58
N LEU A 217 -9.12 -14.23 14.13
CA LEU A 217 -8.96 -14.00 15.57
C LEU A 217 -10.04 -14.73 16.41
N PHE A 218 -11.31 -14.63 16.02
CA PHE A 218 -12.41 -15.34 16.70
C PHE A 218 -12.35 -16.87 16.51
N SER A 219 -11.52 -17.37 15.60
CA SER A 219 -11.20 -18.80 15.47
C SER A 219 -10.06 -19.25 16.39
N GLY A 220 -9.46 -18.34 17.17
CA GLY A 220 -8.29 -18.63 18.00
C GLY A 220 -7.00 -18.80 17.19
N LYS A 221 -6.97 -18.32 15.94
CA LYS A 221 -5.81 -18.40 15.04
C LYS A 221 -5.08 -17.06 14.99
N THR A 222 -3.78 -17.10 14.72
CA THR A 222 -2.94 -15.90 14.57
C THR A 222 -2.90 -15.47 13.09
N PRO A 223 -3.39 -14.26 12.74
CA PRO A 223 -3.30 -13.73 11.38
C PRO A 223 -1.87 -13.40 10.97
N VAL A 224 -1.44 -13.87 9.80
CA VAL A 224 -0.20 -13.44 9.12
C VAL A 224 -0.57 -12.66 7.88
N LEU A 225 -0.29 -11.35 7.85
CA LEU A 225 -0.74 -10.50 6.75
C LEU A 225 0.35 -10.50 5.68
N LEU A 226 0.06 -11.09 4.52
CA LEU A 226 1.03 -11.28 3.46
C LEU A 226 1.08 -10.08 2.52
N ASN A 227 2.31 -9.65 2.23
CA ASN A 227 2.58 -8.61 1.25
C ASN A 227 2.91 -9.23 -0.11
N TRP A 228 1.93 -9.24 -1.01
CA TRP A 228 2.12 -9.77 -2.36
C TRP A 228 2.99 -8.90 -3.26
N THR A 229 3.23 -7.63 -2.90
CA THR A 229 4.09 -6.73 -3.69
C THR A 229 5.58 -7.01 -3.48
N THR A 230 5.94 -7.95 -2.61
CA THR A 230 7.35 -8.34 -2.37
C THR A 230 7.84 -9.45 -3.29
N GLY A 231 6.96 -9.98 -4.14
CA GLY A 231 7.26 -11.10 -5.03
C GLY A 231 7.12 -12.48 -4.37
N THR A 232 6.91 -13.50 -5.20
CA THR A 232 6.52 -14.85 -4.77
C THR A 232 7.57 -15.55 -3.92
N ARG A 233 8.85 -15.37 -4.23
CA ARG A 233 9.95 -15.94 -3.43
C ARG A 233 9.92 -15.47 -1.97
N ASN A 234 9.68 -14.18 -1.75
CA ASN A 234 9.63 -13.61 -0.41
C ASN A 234 8.39 -14.08 0.36
N MET A 235 7.25 -14.21 -0.34
CA MET A 235 6.06 -14.79 0.25
C MET A 235 6.26 -16.26 0.64
N GLN A 236 6.84 -17.07 -0.24
CA GLN A 236 7.11 -18.48 0.04
C GLN A 236 8.01 -18.65 1.26
N HIS A 237 9.13 -17.92 1.32
CA HIS A 237 10.02 -17.95 2.46
C HIS A 237 9.33 -17.54 3.77
N ALA A 238 8.49 -16.50 3.73
CA ALA A 238 7.72 -16.09 4.90
C ALA A 238 6.71 -17.16 5.34
N LEU A 239 6.05 -17.83 4.39
CA LEU A 239 5.11 -18.90 4.68
C LEU A 239 5.79 -20.13 5.30
N GLU A 240 6.97 -20.49 4.81
CA GLU A 240 7.77 -21.61 5.33
C GLU A 240 8.33 -21.30 6.73
N SER A 241 9.01 -20.17 6.90
CA SER A 241 9.59 -19.76 8.19
C SER A 241 8.54 -19.58 9.29
N LEU A 242 7.33 -19.14 8.94
CA LEU A 242 6.24 -18.99 9.88
C LEU A 242 5.35 -20.24 10.01
N GLY A 243 5.62 -21.31 9.26
CA GLY A 243 4.81 -22.53 9.29
C GLY A 243 3.35 -22.33 8.86
N VAL A 244 3.10 -21.37 7.97
CA VAL A 244 1.75 -21.05 7.48
C VAL A 244 1.36 -22.00 6.35
N ARG A 245 0.36 -22.85 6.62
CA ARG A 245 -0.14 -23.85 5.65
C ARG A 245 -1.26 -23.34 4.74
N HIS A 246 -2.07 -22.41 5.24
CA HIS A 246 -3.24 -21.89 4.53
C HIS A 246 -3.23 -20.37 4.46
N VAL A 247 -3.58 -19.83 3.30
CA VAL A 247 -3.64 -18.39 3.01
C VAL A 247 -5.04 -18.05 2.50
N LEU A 248 -5.79 -17.29 3.30
CA LEU A 248 -7.11 -16.79 2.91
C LEU A 248 -6.96 -15.63 1.92
N THR A 249 -7.58 -15.76 0.74
CA THR A 249 -7.54 -14.75 -0.32
C THR A 249 -8.83 -14.73 -1.14
N ALA A 250 -8.93 -13.82 -2.11
CA ALA A 250 -10.07 -13.69 -3.02
C ALA A 250 -9.62 -13.97 -4.46
N GLY A 251 -10.47 -14.63 -5.25
CA GLY A 251 -10.17 -14.98 -6.65
C GLY A 251 -9.88 -13.75 -7.50
N ALA A 252 -10.64 -12.67 -7.29
CA ALA A 252 -10.45 -11.40 -7.98
C ALA A 252 -9.08 -10.76 -7.71
N LEU A 253 -8.51 -10.95 -6.51
CA LEU A 253 -7.16 -10.46 -6.21
C LEU A 253 -6.10 -11.31 -6.92
N VAL A 254 -6.23 -12.63 -6.86
CA VAL A 254 -5.28 -13.55 -7.50
C VAL A 254 -5.23 -13.30 -9.00
N ALA A 255 -6.39 -13.21 -9.66
CA ALA A 255 -6.47 -12.89 -11.08
C ALA A 255 -5.81 -11.54 -11.43
N ARG A 256 -5.96 -10.52 -10.56
CA ARG A 256 -5.30 -9.22 -10.73
C ARG A 256 -3.78 -9.33 -10.60
N ILE A 257 -3.29 -10.05 -9.60
CA ILE A 257 -1.84 -10.22 -9.39
C ILE A 257 -1.22 -11.01 -10.55
N GLU A 258 -1.88 -12.07 -11.02
CA GLU A 258 -1.44 -12.87 -12.16
C GLU A 258 -1.45 -12.05 -13.47
N SER A 259 -2.40 -11.11 -13.63
CA SER A 259 -2.41 -10.17 -14.76
C SER A 259 -1.30 -9.11 -14.73
N GLN A 260 -0.61 -8.99 -13.59
CA GLN A 260 0.54 -8.09 -13.38
C GLN A 260 1.86 -8.88 -13.40
N ASP A 261 1.89 -10.00 -14.13
CA ASP A 261 3.07 -10.86 -14.35
C ASP A 261 3.72 -11.42 -13.06
N THR A 262 2.98 -11.46 -11.95
CA THR A 262 3.45 -12.08 -10.71
C THR A 262 2.95 -13.53 -10.63
N ASP A 263 3.87 -14.49 -10.81
CA ASP A 263 3.56 -15.92 -10.75
C ASP A 263 3.28 -16.39 -9.32
N LEU A 264 2.05 -16.81 -9.03
CA LEU A 264 1.65 -17.34 -7.72
C LEU A 264 1.62 -18.89 -7.65
N THR A 265 2.11 -19.59 -8.68
CA THR A 265 2.07 -21.05 -8.78
C THR A 265 2.68 -21.73 -7.56
N ALA A 266 3.82 -21.23 -7.07
CA ALA A 266 4.54 -21.80 -5.92
C ALA A 266 3.75 -21.77 -4.60
N ILE A 267 2.76 -20.90 -4.45
CA ILE A 267 1.93 -20.79 -3.23
C ILE A 267 0.48 -21.21 -3.47
N ARG A 268 0.10 -21.57 -4.70
CA ARG A 268 -1.28 -21.83 -5.14
C ARG A 268 -1.96 -22.93 -4.31
N GLU A 269 -1.24 -23.99 -3.95
CA GLU A 269 -1.76 -25.07 -3.10
C GLU A 269 -2.12 -24.64 -1.67
N ARG A 270 -1.54 -23.53 -1.19
CA ARG A 270 -1.83 -22.97 0.13
C ARG A 270 -2.99 -21.97 0.07
N LEU A 271 -3.41 -21.52 -1.11
CA LEU A 271 -4.47 -20.53 -1.25
C LEU A 271 -5.83 -21.14 -0.96
N VAL A 272 -6.61 -20.45 -0.14
CA VAL A 272 -7.98 -20.80 0.19
C VAL A 272 -8.87 -19.62 -0.14
N PHE A 273 -9.72 -19.79 -1.14
CA PHE A 273 -10.56 -18.71 -1.68
C PHE A 273 -11.78 -18.45 -0.80
N LEU A 274 -12.00 -17.19 -0.42
CA LEU A 274 -13.14 -16.78 0.39
C LEU A 274 -14.49 -17.12 -0.28
N GLU A 275 -14.53 -17.08 -1.61
CA GLU A 275 -15.70 -17.45 -2.41
C GLU A 275 -16.07 -18.93 -2.22
N GLU A 276 -15.08 -19.81 -2.09
CA GLU A 276 -15.28 -21.23 -1.82
C GLU A 276 -15.72 -21.47 -0.38
N LEU A 277 -15.10 -20.81 0.61
CA LEU A 277 -15.60 -20.84 1.99
C LEU A 277 -17.05 -20.38 2.05
N GLY A 278 -17.38 -19.28 1.38
CA GLY A 278 -18.74 -18.73 1.31
C GLY A 278 -19.76 -19.72 0.73
N ARG A 279 -19.37 -20.48 -0.31
CA ARG A 279 -20.20 -21.54 -0.92
C ARG A 279 -20.42 -22.71 0.03
N ARG A 280 -19.42 -23.09 0.84
CA ARG A 280 -19.54 -24.15 1.84
C ARG A 280 -20.51 -23.80 2.99
N ILE A 281 -20.72 -22.51 3.26
CA ILE A 281 -21.67 -22.06 4.29
C ILE A 281 -23.11 -22.22 3.78
N GLY A 282 -23.74 -23.36 4.12
CA GLY A 282 -25.12 -23.65 3.76
C GLY A 282 -26.15 -22.69 4.38
N ARG A 283 -27.36 -22.63 3.78
CA ARG A 283 -28.46 -21.73 4.20
C ARG A 283 -28.80 -21.84 5.70
N ARG A 284 -28.82 -23.06 6.24
CA ARG A 284 -29.05 -23.31 7.67
C ARG A 284 -27.99 -22.66 8.56
N ALA A 285 -26.71 -22.79 8.19
CA ALA A 285 -25.61 -22.18 8.94
C ALA A 285 -25.70 -20.64 8.93
N ARG A 286 -26.05 -20.04 7.77
CA ARG A 286 -26.29 -18.58 7.67
C ARG A 286 -27.43 -18.11 8.56
N LEU A 287 -28.54 -18.85 8.59
CA LEU A 287 -29.69 -18.55 9.45
C LEU A 287 -29.30 -18.65 10.94
N ILE A 288 -28.57 -19.69 11.33
CA ILE A 288 -28.06 -19.87 12.69
C ILE A 288 -27.14 -18.71 13.08
N ALA A 289 -26.21 -18.32 12.19
CA ALA A 289 -25.32 -17.18 12.41
C ALA A 289 -26.09 -15.87 12.59
N TRP A 290 -27.12 -15.64 11.76
CA TRP A 290 -27.99 -14.46 11.84
C TRP A 290 -28.84 -14.39 13.12
N LEU A 291 -29.31 -15.56 13.60
CA LEU A 291 -30.02 -15.67 14.88
C LEU A 291 -29.08 -15.43 16.07
N ARG A 292 -27.89 -16.03 16.05
CA ARG A 292 -26.87 -15.89 17.10
C ARG A 292 -26.35 -14.46 17.20
N SER A 293 -26.18 -13.76 16.08
CA SER A 293 -25.76 -12.35 16.05
C SER A 293 -26.74 -11.38 16.72
N ARG A 294 -27.99 -11.79 16.96
CA ARG A 294 -29.02 -10.99 17.63
C ARG A 294 -29.22 -11.30 19.11
N THR A 295 -28.87 -12.52 19.54
CA THR A 295 -29.33 -13.04 20.84
C THR A 295 -28.22 -13.62 21.73
N ARG A 296 -27.15 -14.19 21.16
CA ARG A 296 -26.18 -15.01 21.92
C ARG A 296 -24.73 -14.79 21.47
N TRP A 297 -24.08 -13.77 22.04
CA TRP A 297 -22.64 -13.50 21.79
C TRP A 297 -21.70 -14.23 22.75
N ALA A 298 -22.24 -15.00 23.72
CA ALA A 298 -21.46 -15.73 24.72
C ALA A 298 -20.38 -16.64 24.09
N ALA A 299 -20.71 -17.31 22.97
CA ALA A 299 -19.76 -18.16 22.25
C ALA A 299 -18.59 -17.39 21.61
N LEU A 300 -18.74 -16.10 21.31
CA LEU A 300 -17.64 -15.24 20.86
C LEU A 300 -16.83 -14.70 22.03
N ARG A 301 -17.49 -14.38 23.16
CA ARG A 301 -16.82 -13.96 24.40
C ARG A 301 -15.99 -15.05 25.06
N ALA A 302 -16.33 -16.32 24.81
CA ALA A 302 -15.59 -17.46 25.34
C ALA A 302 -14.34 -17.82 24.54
N VAL A 303 -14.07 -17.15 23.42
CA VAL A 303 -12.87 -17.39 22.61
C VAL A 303 -11.66 -16.84 23.36
N LYS A 304 -10.64 -17.68 23.54
CA LYS A 304 -9.32 -17.25 24.03
C LYS A 304 -8.43 -16.98 22.82
N PRO A 305 -8.11 -15.72 22.49
CA PRO A 305 -7.21 -15.43 21.39
C PRO A 305 -5.78 -15.81 21.75
N SER A 306 -4.93 -15.97 20.73
CA SER A 306 -3.48 -16.03 20.93
C SER A 306 -2.96 -14.68 21.45
N LYS A 307 -1.77 -14.68 22.10
CA LYS A 307 -1.13 -13.43 22.54
C LYS A 307 -0.89 -12.46 21.37
N THR A 308 -0.46 -13.02 20.23
CA THR A 308 -0.15 -12.30 19.00
C THR A 308 -1.41 -12.07 18.16
N ALA A 309 -1.76 -10.82 17.93
CA ALA A 309 -2.94 -10.41 17.17
C ALA A 309 -2.68 -10.28 15.67
N ALA A 310 -1.43 -10.06 15.27
CA ALA A 310 -1.02 -9.95 13.88
C ALA A 310 0.48 -10.23 13.73
N ILE A 311 0.87 -10.86 12.64
CA ILE A 311 2.26 -10.92 12.20
C ILE A 311 2.36 -10.17 10.88
N LEU A 312 3.20 -9.13 10.86
CA LEU A 312 3.47 -8.32 9.67
C LEU A 312 4.87 -8.60 9.16
N LEU A 313 5.04 -8.58 7.84
CA LEU A 313 6.35 -8.75 7.20
C LEU A 313 6.92 -7.38 6.85
N THR A 314 8.13 -7.09 7.30
CA THR A 314 8.84 -5.85 6.95
C THR A 314 10.01 -6.15 6.02
N SER A 315 10.24 -5.26 5.07
CA SER A 315 11.44 -5.26 4.22
C SER A 315 12.64 -4.77 5.04
N GLY A 316 13.07 -5.52 6.05
CA GLY A 316 14.31 -5.24 6.79
C GLY A 316 15.52 -5.30 5.85
N SER A 317 16.55 -4.47 6.05
CA SER A 317 17.75 -4.29 5.18
C SER A 317 18.52 -5.55 4.75
N GLU A 318 18.11 -6.72 5.18
CA GLU A 318 18.62 -8.04 4.80
C GLU A 318 17.90 -8.55 3.54
N ALA A 319 18.46 -9.59 2.91
CA ALA A 319 17.92 -10.18 1.69
C ALA A 319 16.50 -10.74 1.85
N LEU A 320 16.06 -11.04 3.08
CA LEU A 320 14.78 -11.68 3.40
C LEU A 320 13.91 -10.82 4.35
N PRO A 321 12.56 -10.84 4.22
CA PRO A 321 11.67 -10.06 5.09
C PRO A 321 11.71 -10.53 6.56
N LYS A 322 11.59 -9.59 7.50
CA LYS A 322 11.51 -9.88 8.94
C LYS A 322 10.05 -9.98 9.38
N ALA A 323 9.74 -10.98 10.20
CA ALA A 323 8.40 -11.15 10.77
C ALA A 323 8.28 -10.40 12.10
N VAL A 324 7.35 -9.44 12.16
CA VAL A 324 7.05 -8.61 13.32
C VAL A 324 5.77 -9.12 13.98
N PRO A 325 5.85 -9.84 15.11
CA PRO A 325 4.69 -10.24 15.89
C PRO A 325 4.19 -9.05 16.73
N LEU A 326 2.94 -8.63 16.51
CA LEU A 326 2.27 -7.60 17.28
C LEU A 326 1.20 -8.23 18.16
N THR A 327 1.29 -8.00 19.47
CA THR A 327 0.30 -8.49 20.43
C THR A 327 -0.97 -7.66 20.43
N HIS A 328 -2.06 -8.21 20.97
CA HIS A 328 -3.28 -7.44 21.22
C HIS A 328 -3.00 -6.17 22.05
N ALA A 329 -2.17 -6.30 23.10
CA ALA A 329 -1.79 -5.18 23.94
C ALA A 329 -1.02 -4.10 23.16
N ASN A 330 -0.10 -4.49 22.27
CA ASN A 330 0.68 -3.52 21.49
C ASN A 330 -0.22 -2.66 20.59
N LEU A 331 -1.10 -3.30 19.82
CA LEU A 331 -2.03 -2.62 18.91
C LEU A 331 -3.02 -1.73 19.67
N LEU A 332 -3.62 -2.25 20.75
CA LEU A 332 -4.59 -1.49 21.55
C LEU A 332 -3.95 -0.29 22.26
N ALA A 333 -2.72 -0.43 22.76
CA ALA A 333 -1.99 0.69 23.35
C ALA A 333 -1.76 1.81 22.32
N ASN A 334 -1.28 1.45 21.12
CA ASN A 334 -1.05 2.42 20.05
C ASN A 334 -2.34 3.15 19.63
N ILE A 335 -3.42 2.39 19.39
CA ILE A 335 -4.71 2.94 18.96
C ILE A 335 -5.28 3.89 20.04
N ARG A 336 -5.21 3.50 21.31
CA ARG A 336 -5.73 4.32 22.43
C ARG A 336 -4.98 5.64 22.54
N ASP A 337 -3.66 5.63 22.38
CA ASP A 337 -2.85 6.84 22.41
C ASP A 337 -3.06 7.72 21.19
N ALA A 338 -3.11 7.15 20.00
CA ALA A 338 -3.41 7.88 18.78
C ALA A 338 -4.75 8.63 18.89
N LEU A 339 -5.81 7.99 19.39
CA LEU A 339 -7.12 8.63 19.59
C LEU A 339 -7.14 9.68 20.72
N ARG A 340 -6.13 9.71 21.60
CA ARG A 340 -5.93 10.82 22.54
C ARG A 340 -5.34 12.04 21.83
N CYS A 341 -4.41 11.81 20.89
CA CYS A 341 -3.71 12.85 20.13
C CYS A 341 -4.56 13.48 19.02
N PHE A 342 -5.46 12.72 18.40
CA PHE A 342 -6.34 13.21 17.34
C PHE A 342 -7.69 13.70 17.86
N GLU A 343 -8.28 14.66 17.14
CA GLU A 343 -9.66 15.13 17.35
C GLU A 343 -10.57 14.44 16.33
N VAL A 344 -10.96 13.21 16.64
CA VAL A 344 -11.87 12.36 15.84
C VAL A 344 -13.17 12.15 16.59
N TYR A 345 -14.29 12.30 15.91
CA TYR A 345 -15.65 12.25 16.46
C TYR A 345 -16.47 11.19 15.72
N ASP A 346 -17.55 10.68 16.32
CA ASP A 346 -18.35 9.63 15.70
C ASP A 346 -19.18 10.14 14.49
N SER A 347 -19.34 11.47 14.38
CA SER A 347 -19.84 12.19 13.20
C SER A 347 -18.95 12.01 11.96
N ASP A 348 -17.65 11.73 12.15
CA ASP A 348 -16.70 11.59 11.06
C ASP A 348 -16.91 10.34 10.21
N SER A 349 -16.19 10.33 9.09
CA SER A 349 -15.98 9.13 8.29
C SER A 349 -14.60 9.14 7.63
N MET A 350 -14.03 7.96 7.48
CA MET A 350 -12.67 7.76 6.95
C MET A 350 -12.71 7.09 5.58
N LEU A 351 -11.78 7.47 4.71
CA LEU A 351 -11.42 6.67 3.53
C LEU A 351 -10.28 5.71 3.90
N GLY A 352 -10.48 4.41 3.72
CA GLY A 352 -9.49 3.37 4.00
C GLY A 352 -8.97 2.72 2.71
N PHE A 353 -7.77 3.07 2.29
CA PHE A 353 -7.15 2.51 1.07
C PHE A 353 -5.75 1.97 1.29
N LEU A 354 -5.17 2.23 2.48
CA LEU A 354 -3.87 1.70 2.84
C LEU A 354 -3.91 0.18 3.04
N PRO A 355 -2.98 -0.59 2.45
CA PRO A 355 -3.03 -2.05 2.50
C PRO A 355 -2.89 -2.62 3.92
N PRO A 356 -3.73 -3.59 4.33
CA PRO A 356 -3.70 -4.17 5.69
C PRO A 356 -2.45 -5.01 6.01
N PHE A 357 -1.66 -5.40 5.01
CA PHE A 357 -0.36 -6.04 5.23
C PHE A 357 0.75 -5.05 5.64
N HIS A 358 0.44 -3.76 5.70
CA HIS A 358 1.27 -2.75 6.36
C HIS A 358 0.64 -2.31 7.68
N SER A 359 1.47 -2.05 8.68
CA SER A 359 1.05 -1.60 10.01
C SER A 359 0.20 -0.33 9.97
N PHE A 360 0.46 0.56 9.02
CA PHE A 360 -0.33 1.78 8.82
C PHE A 360 -1.76 1.46 8.36
N GLY A 361 -1.92 0.53 7.41
CA GLY A 361 -3.24 0.06 6.97
C GLY A 361 -3.95 -0.79 8.03
N LEU A 362 -3.25 -1.76 8.63
CA LEU A 362 -3.82 -2.62 9.66
C LEU A 362 -4.29 -1.81 10.88
N THR A 363 -3.42 -0.99 11.45
CA THR A 363 -3.70 -0.35 12.74
C THR A 363 -4.58 0.88 12.55
N VAL A 364 -4.24 1.75 11.60
CA VAL A 364 -4.84 3.09 11.51
C VAL A 364 -6.09 3.11 10.65
N THR A 365 -6.10 2.43 9.49
CA THR A 365 -7.27 2.46 8.60
C THR A 365 -8.22 1.29 8.81
N MET A 366 -7.78 0.19 9.42
CA MET A 366 -8.63 -0.97 9.74
C MET A 366 -9.02 -1.03 11.22
N LEU A 367 -8.08 -1.24 12.15
CA LEU A 367 -8.41 -1.52 13.55
C LEU A 367 -8.90 -0.29 14.32
N MET A 368 -8.22 0.85 14.22
CA MET A 368 -8.61 2.07 14.93
C MET A 368 -10.07 2.47 14.67
N PRO A 369 -10.55 2.59 13.41
CA PRO A 369 -11.93 2.94 13.16
C PRO A 369 -12.91 1.86 13.62
N LEU A 370 -12.59 0.59 13.34
CA LEU A 370 -13.43 -0.55 13.69
C LEU A 370 -13.64 -0.70 15.20
N LEU A 371 -12.60 -0.47 16.01
CA LEU A 371 -12.62 -0.55 17.47
C LEU A 371 -13.10 0.74 18.13
N GLY A 372 -12.90 1.89 17.48
CA GLY A 372 -13.35 3.20 17.97
C GLY A 372 -14.80 3.55 17.60
N GLY A 373 -15.38 2.91 16.58
CA GLY A 373 -16.73 3.25 16.09
C GLY A 373 -16.77 4.22 14.93
N LEU A 374 -15.63 4.58 14.34
CA LEU A 374 -15.57 5.45 13.16
C LEU A 374 -15.97 4.66 11.92
N ARG A 375 -16.89 5.21 11.11
CA ARG A 375 -17.28 4.55 9.86
C ARG A 375 -16.19 4.73 8.80
N THR A 376 -15.85 3.66 8.09
CA THR A 376 -14.80 3.69 7.06
C THR A 376 -15.29 3.08 5.75
N VAL A 377 -15.05 3.77 4.64
CA VAL A 377 -15.28 3.24 3.29
C VAL A 377 -13.94 2.80 2.71
N TYR A 378 -13.86 1.58 2.21
CA TYR A 378 -12.63 0.98 1.71
C TYR A 378 -12.58 0.96 0.18
N HIS A 379 -11.35 1.10 -0.33
CA HIS A 379 -11.01 0.86 -1.73
C HIS A 379 -9.75 0.00 -1.81
N PRO A 380 -9.74 -1.10 -2.57
CA PRO A 380 -8.62 -2.05 -2.55
C PRO A 380 -7.32 -1.53 -3.18
N ASN A 381 -7.39 -0.56 -4.10
CA ASN A 381 -6.22 -0.11 -4.85
C ASN A 381 -5.82 1.33 -4.46
N PRO A 382 -4.72 1.53 -3.72
CA PRO A 382 -4.29 2.86 -3.31
C PRO A 382 -3.79 3.73 -4.47
N THR A 383 -3.47 3.18 -5.64
CA THR A 383 -2.96 3.93 -6.79
C THR A 383 -4.07 4.54 -7.66
N GLU A 384 -5.32 4.12 -7.50
CA GLU A 384 -6.48 4.63 -8.25
C GLU A 384 -6.98 5.96 -7.67
N SER A 385 -6.12 6.98 -7.67
CA SER A 385 -6.36 8.30 -7.05
C SER A 385 -7.69 8.96 -7.46
N TRP A 386 -8.10 8.81 -8.71
CA TRP A 386 -9.37 9.32 -9.23
C TRP A 386 -10.63 8.69 -8.60
N VAL A 387 -10.57 7.41 -8.24
CA VAL A 387 -11.66 6.64 -7.62
C VAL A 387 -11.69 6.98 -6.14
N LEU A 388 -10.52 7.14 -5.52
CA LEU A 388 -10.40 7.64 -4.15
C LEU A 388 -11.03 9.04 -4.03
N ALA A 389 -10.76 9.97 -4.95
CA ALA A 389 -11.39 11.30 -4.98
C ALA A 389 -12.93 11.22 -5.12
N LYS A 390 -13.43 10.42 -6.07
CA LYS A 390 -14.87 10.18 -6.23
C LYS A 390 -15.52 9.54 -5.01
N LEU A 391 -14.83 8.62 -4.32
CA LEU A 391 -15.30 8.00 -3.09
C LEU A 391 -15.37 9.01 -1.95
N ILE A 392 -14.39 9.92 -1.84
CA ILE A 392 -14.40 11.02 -0.86
C ILE A 392 -15.66 11.87 -1.07
N ALA A 393 -15.94 12.28 -2.31
CA ALA A 393 -17.13 13.06 -2.64
C ALA A 393 -18.44 12.30 -2.36
N ALA A 394 -18.54 11.06 -2.86
CA ALA A 394 -19.75 10.25 -2.77
C ALA A 394 -20.10 9.92 -1.30
N TYR A 395 -19.12 9.37 -0.57
CA TYR A 395 -19.29 8.97 0.84
C TYR A 395 -19.13 10.13 1.82
N ARG A 396 -18.71 11.32 1.35
CA ARG A 396 -18.48 12.53 2.15
C ARG A 396 -17.51 12.27 3.30
N THR A 397 -16.40 11.60 3.02
CA THR A 397 -15.40 11.28 4.03
C THR A 397 -14.78 12.55 4.60
N THR A 398 -14.58 12.60 5.91
CA THR A 398 -14.01 13.77 6.60
C THR A 398 -12.53 13.58 6.95
N ILE A 399 -12.06 12.33 6.94
CA ILE A 399 -10.70 11.95 7.32
C ILE A 399 -10.04 11.13 6.21
N VAL A 400 -8.83 11.52 5.84
CA VAL A 400 -7.93 10.74 4.99
C VAL A 400 -6.61 10.53 5.74
N VAL A 401 -6.12 9.30 5.71
CA VAL A 401 -4.83 8.94 6.27
C VAL A 401 -4.04 8.18 5.22
N GLY A 402 -2.84 8.65 4.90
CA GLY A 402 -2.08 8.14 3.76
C GLY A 402 -0.61 8.53 3.77
N THR A 403 0.14 8.09 2.75
CA THR A 403 1.45 8.66 2.48
C THR A 403 1.29 9.99 1.73
N PRO A 404 2.23 10.94 1.84
CA PRO A 404 2.27 12.14 1.01
C PRO A 404 2.11 11.84 -0.49
N THR A 405 2.70 10.74 -0.98
CA THR A 405 2.58 10.28 -2.37
C THR A 405 1.13 10.01 -2.76
N PHE A 406 0.41 9.16 -2.01
CA PHE A 406 -0.98 8.85 -2.33
C PHE A 406 -1.91 10.04 -2.12
N VAL A 407 -1.72 10.80 -1.04
CA VAL A 407 -2.53 11.99 -0.77
C VAL A 407 -2.34 13.05 -1.86
N GLY A 408 -1.10 13.27 -2.31
CA GLY A 408 -0.80 14.16 -3.43
C GLY A 408 -1.47 13.69 -4.72
N GLY A 409 -1.44 12.38 -5.02
CA GLY A 409 -2.13 11.80 -6.17
C GLY A 409 -3.65 12.04 -6.13
N ILE A 410 -4.29 11.86 -4.96
CA ILE A 410 -5.72 12.16 -4.78
C ILE A 410 -6.02 13.64 -5.07
N VAL A 411 -5.18 14.55 -4.56
CA VAL A 411 -5.36 15.99 -4.78
C VAL A 411 -5.23 16.36 -6.26
N ARG A 412 -4.25 15.79 -6.97
CA ARG A 412 -4.08 16.03 -8.42
C ARG A 412 -5.24 15.47 -9.25
N ALA A 413 -5.76 14.30 -8.87
CA ALA A 413 -6.81 13.62 -9.62
C ALA A 413 -8.24 14.15 -9.33
N ALA A 414 -8.42 14.90 -8.25
CA ALA A 414 -9.73 15.36 -7.81
C ALA A 414 -10.27 16.51 -8.67
N ALA A 415 -11.55 16.43 -9.04
CA ALA A 415 -12.26 17.55 -9.62
C ALA A 415 -12.60 18.61 -8.54
N ALA A 416 -12.86 19.83 -8.99
CA ALA A 416 -13.23 20.93 -8.11
C ALA A 416 -14.45 20.55 -7.24
N GLY A 417 -14.31 20.69 -5.92
CA GLY A 417 -15.38 20.40 -4.96
C GLY A 417 -15.37 18.99 -4.36
N GLU A 418 -14.68 18.01 -4.96
CA GLU A 418 -14.72 16.60 -4.51
C GLU A 418 -14.13 16.41 -3.11
N LEU A 419 -13.11 17.19 -2.75
CA LEU A 419 -12.39 17.06 -1.48
C LEU A 419 -12.90 17.99 -0.37
N THR A 420 -13.96 18.77 -0.62
CA THR A 420 -14.46 19.82 0.30
C THR A 420 -14.96 19.33 1.65
N THR A 421 -15.24 18.03 1.77
CA THR A 421 -15.70 17.40 3.02
C THR A 421 -14.57 17.02 3.96
N LEU A 422 -13.33 16.96 3.47
CA LEU A 422 -12.16 16.66 4.29
C LEU A 422 -11.92 17.79 5.30
N ARG A 423 -11.71 17.39 6.56
CA ARG A 423 -11.33 18.30 7.66
C ARG A 423 -10.04 17.89 8.35
N LEU A 424 -9.60 16.64 8.18
CA LEU A 424 -8.38 16.11 8.78
C LEU A 424 -7.67 15.21 7.79
N ILE A 425 -6.42 15.52 7.51
CA ILE A 425 -5.55 14.74 6.63
C ILE A 425 -4.30 14.41 7.43
N VAL A 426 -4.02 13.12 7.61
CA VAL A 426 -2.82 12.68 8.32
C VAL A 426 -1.88 11.99 7.33
N THR A 427 -0.71 12.58 7.12
CA THR A 427 0.36 12.01 6.31
C THR A 427 1.37 11.30 7.19
N GLY A 428 2.01 10.26 6.66
CA GLY A 428 3.07 9.56 7.37
C GLY A 428 3.77 8.53 6.51
N ALA A 429 4.71 7.83 7.12
CA ALA A 429 5.58 6.83 6.50
C ALA A 429 6.58 7.36 5.44
N GLU A 430 6.44 8.60 4.98
CA GLU A 430 7.39 9.37 4.15
C GLU A 430 7.41 10.80 4.68
N ALA A 431 8.50 11.54 4.42
CA ALA A 431 8.53 12.97 4.66
C ALA A 431 7.59 13.68 3.68
N CYS A 432 6.72 14.57 4.17
CA CYS A 432 5.81 15.31 3.32
C CYS A 432 6.54 16.49 2.65
N PRO A 433 6.65 16.53 1.32
CA PRO A 433 7.32 17.64 0.65
C PRO A 433 6.46 18.91 0.70
N PRO A 434 7.05 20.12 0.73
CA PRO A 434 6.32 21.39 0.79
C PRO A 434 5.24 21.52 -0.30
N ARG A 435 5.51 21.02 -1.51
CA ARG A 435 4.55 21.04 -2.63
C ARG A 435 3.23 20.32 -2.31
N VAL A 436 3.26 19.24 -1.53
CA VAL A 436 2.04 18.50 -1.15
C VAL A 436 1.24 19.31 -0.12
N TYR A 437 1.92 20.02 0.79
CA TYR A 437 1.26 20.94 1.72
C TYR A 437 0.52 22.08 0.99
N GLU A 438 1.17 22.72 0.02
CA GLU A 438 0.55 23.81 -0.75
C GLU A 438 -0.62 23.33 -1.60
N ALA A 439 -0.50 22.16 -2.23
CA ALA A 439 -1.60 21.53 -2.98
C ALA A 439 -2.79 21.23 -2.05
N LEU A 440 -2.53 20.69 -0.86
CA LEU A 440 -3.56 20.38 0.13
C LEU A 440 -4.24 21.64 0.67
N LYS A 441 -3.47 22.69 0.96
CA LYS A 441 -4.01 23.98 1.41
C LYS A 441 -4.94 24.60 0.36
N SER A 442 -4.61 24.43 -0.93
CA SER A 442 -5.41 24.95 -2.04
C SER A 442 -6.68 24.11 -2.27
N ALA A 443 -6.56 22.78 -2.33
CA ALA A 443 -7.68 21.89 -2.63
C ALA A 443 -8.61 21.63 -1.43
N CYS A 444 -8.07 21.69 -0.21
CA CYS A 444 -8.75 21.37 1.04
C CYS A 444 -8.52 22.47 2.10
N PRO A 445 -8.94 23.73 1.87
CA PRO A 445 -8.57 24.87 2.72
C PRO A 445 -9.08 24.78 4.17
N ARG A 446 -10.06 23.90 4.44
CA ARG A 446 -10.60 23.65 5.79
C ARG A 446 -9.98 22.44 6.48
N ALA A 447 -9.11 21.70 5.79
CA ALA A 447 -8.50 20.50 6.34
C ALA A 447 -7.26 20.85 7.15
N LEU A 448 -7.20 20.32 8.37
CA LEU A 448 -5.98 20.28 9.16
C LEU A 448 -5.08 19.16 8.60
N VAL A 449 -3.87 19.51 8.18
CA VAL A 449 -2.86 18.56 7.72
C VAL A 449 -1.87 18.28 8.85
N LEU A 450 -1.73 17.01 9.23
CA LEU A 450 -0.81 16.56 10.29
C LEU A 450 0.16 15.52 9.74
N GLU A 451 1.42 15.60 10.13
CA GLU A 451 2.40 14.55 9.91
C GLU A 451 2.56 13.65 11.14
N GLY A 452 2.77 12.35 10.90
CA GLY A 452 3.10 11.37 11.93
C GLY A 452 4.23 10.44 11.51
N TYR A 453 4.99 9.98 12.50
CA TYR A 453 6.07 9.03 12.32
C TYR A 453 5.77 7.73 13.06
N GLY A 454 6.20 6.63 12.46
CA GLY A 454 6.00 5.32 13.03
C GLY A 454 6.74 4.23 12.27
N VAL A 455 6.96 3.13 12.98
CA VAL A 455 7.59 1.91 12.47
C VAL A 455 6.76 0.72 12.91
N THR A 456 6.73 -0.34 12.11
CA THR A 456 5.87 -1.51 12.35
C THR A 456 6.07 -2.12 13.74
N GLU A 457 7.32 -2.13 14.23
CA GLU A 457 7.74 -2.63 15.53
C GLU A 457 7.15 -1.86 16.73
N CYS A 458 6.59 -0.66 16.50
CA CYS A 458 5.94 0.19 17.51
C CYS A 458 4.41 0.32 17.31
N SER A 459 3.84 -0.48 16.40
CA SER A 459 2.40 -0.69 16.19
C SER A 459 1.48 0.42 15.64
N PRO A 460 1.84 1.29 14.67
CA PRO A 460 3.16 1.78 14.29
C PRO A 460 3.52 3.16 14.87
N ILE A 461 2.53 3.93 15.32
CA ILE A 461 2.70 5.37 15.57
C ILE A 461 3.63 5.58 16.77
N ILE A 462 4.69 6.36 16.59
CA ILE A 462 5.61 6.74 17.68
C ILE A 462 5.38 8.20 18.06
N SER A 463 5.28 9.09 17.08
CA SER A 463 5.08 10.53 17.28
C SER A 463 4.13 11.11 16.25
N VAL A 464 3.47 12.20 16.61
CA VAL A 464 2.53 12.87 15.71
C VAL A 464 2.39 14.35 16.00
N ASN A 465 2.21 15.14 14.95
CA ASN A 465 1.79 16.53 15.08
C ASN A 465 0.40 16.61 15.71
N ARG A 466 0.24 17.48 16.70
CA ARG A 466 -1.03 17.66 17.41
C ARG A 466 -1.83 18.81 16.78
N PRO A 467 -3.17 18.76 16.75
CA PRO A 467 -3.98 19.80 16.11
C PRO A 467 -3.69 21.24 16.50
N ARG A 468 -3.24 21.49 17.74
CA ARG A 468 -2.93 22.84 18.25
C ARG A 468 -1.47 23.27 18.06
N HIS A 469 -0.59 22.34 17.68
CA HIS A 469 0.86 22.52 17.59
C HIS A 469 1.41 21.83 16.35
N ALA A 470 0.68 21.89 15.23
CA ALA A 470 1.11 21.26 13.99
C ALA A 470 2.23 22.10 13.37
N VAL A 471 3.44 21.54 13.32
CA VAL A 471 4.58 22.17 12.65
C VAL A 471 4.86 21.38 11.36
N PRO A 472 4.67 21.97 10.16
CA PRO A 472 4.95 21.30 8.90
C PRO A 472 6.37 20.74 8.86
N GLN A 473 6.56 19.59 8.19
CA GLN A 473 7.84 18.92 8.00
C GLN A 473 8.49 18.42 9.30
N THR A 474 7.74 18.40 10.40
CA THR A 474 8.12 17.73 11.65
C THR A 474 7.29 16.47 11.84
N ILE A 475 7.76 15.60 12.72
CA ILE A 475 7.05 14.36 13.09
C ILE A 475 6.36 14.47 14.46
N GLY A 476 6.28 15.70 15.00
CA GLY A 476 5.53 16.04 16.18
C GLY A 476 6.09 15.45 17.49
N GLN A 477 5.20 15.27 18.47
CA GLN A 477 5.57 14.81 19.82
C GLN A 477 5.31 13.32 19.97
N VAL A 478 6.12 12.64 20.78
CA VAL A 478 5.97 11.21 21.09
C VAL A 478 4.61 10.93 21.76
N LEU A 479 4.05 9.74 21.48
CA LEU A 479 2.78 9.30 22.05
C LEU A 479 2.86 9.22 23.59
N PRO A 480 1.78 9.54 24.32
CA PRO A 480 1.82 9.68 25.78
C PRO A 480 2.29 8.46 26.58
N SER A 481 2.05 7.23 26.10
CA SER A 481 2.48 6.00 26.78
C SER A 481 3.89 5.54 26.41
N LEU A 482 4.53 6.20 25.43
CA LEU A 482 5.88 5.88 25.02
C LEU A 482 6.88 6.76 25.76
N GLU A 483 7.96 6.13 26.21
CA GLU A 483 9.18 6.79 26.61
C GLU A 483 10.14 6.80 25.41
N TYR A 484 11.00 7.82 25.32
CA TYR A 484 12.02 7.90 24.30
C TYR A 484 13.34 8.47 24.83
N ALA A 485 14.43 8.18 24.12
CA ALA A 485 15.72 8.82 24.29
C ALA A 485 16.32 9.12 22.92
N ILE A 486 17.07 10.21 22.81
CA ILE A 486 17.81 10.57 21.60
C ILE A 486 19.29 10.48 21.96
N VAL A 487 20.00 9.53 21.34
CA VAL A 487 21.36 9.18 21.75
C VAL A 487 22.36 9.29 20.61
N ASP A 488 23.59 9.65 20.93
CA ASP A 488 24.69 9.56 19.98
C ASP A 488 24.95 8.07 19.66
N PRO A 489 24.91 7.66 18.38
CA PRO A 489 25.04 6.26 18.01
C PRO A 489 26.44 5.66 18.22
N GLU A 490 27.48 6.49 18.39
CA GLU A 490 28.86 6.09 18.63
C GLU A 490 29.22 6.15 20.13
N ARG A 491 28.80 7.22 20.82
CA ARG A 491 29.12 7.44 22.24
C ARG A 491 28.14 6.78 23.21
N ASN A 492 26.94 6.44 22.76
CA ASN A 492 25.86 5.92 23.60
C ASN A 492 25.54 6.84 24.80
N GLU A 493 25.51 8.15 24.54
CA GLU A 493 25.15 9.22 25.48
C GLU A 493 23.95 10.00 24.94
N ARG A 494 23.17 10.66 25.79
CA ARG A 494 22.09 11.54 25.31
C ARG A 494 22.69 12.71 24.52
N VAL A 495 22.09 13.04 23.38
CA VAL A 495 22.47 14.27 22.65
C VAL A 495 21.80 15.49 23.30
N PRO A 496 22.44 16.67 23.28
CA PRO A 496 21.79 17.93 23.61
C PRO A 496 20.56 18.21 22.73
N ARG A 497 19.63 19.03 23.21
CA ARG A 497 18.49 19.47 22.40
C ARG A 497 18.95 20.21 21.15
N GLY A 498 18.21 20.07 20.06
CA GLY A 498 18.55 20.58 18.74
C GLY A 498 19.54 19.70 17.96
N GLU A 499 20.34 18.89 18.65
CA GLU A 499 21.30 17.99 18.00
C GLU A 499 20.62 16.73 17.46
N ARG A 500 21.28 16.14 16.45
CA ARG A 500 20.81 14.92 15.78
C ARG A 500 21.31 13.70 16.55
N GLY A 501 20.40 12.79 16.90
CA GLY A 501 20.77 11.49 17.47
C GLY A 501 19.78 10.38 17.10
N MET A 502 20.14 9.15 17.47
CA MET A 502 19.35 7.93 17.29
C MET A 502 18.14 7.93 18.21
N LEU A 503 16.96 7.72 17.64
CA LEU A 503 15.74 7.57 18.40
C LEU A 503 15.65 6.16 19.01
N LEU A 504 15.64 6.11 20.34
CA LEU A 504 15.34 4.93 21.14
C LEU A 504 13.92 5.05 21.70
N VAL A 505 13.14 3.97 21.64
CA VAL A 505 11.74 3.97 22.07
C VAL A 505 11.44 2.79 22.98
N ARG A 506 10.66 3.02 24.03
CA ARG A 506 10.18 1.98 24.95
C ARG A 506 8.74 2.26 25.34
N GLY A 507 7.92 1.23 25.45
CA GLY A 507 6.55 1.37 25.95
C GLY A 507 5.63 0.25 25.48
N PRO A 508 4.34 0.32 25.82
CA PRO A 508 3.41 -0.80 25.64
C PRO A 508 3.08 -1.10 24.17
N SER A 509 3.28 -0.16 23.24
CA SER A 509 3.06 -0.42 21.81
C SER A 509 4.27 -1.03 21.07
N VAL A 510 5.41 -1.15 21.75
CA VAL A 510 6.63 -1.75 21.20
C VAL A 510 6.53 -3.28 21.28
N PHE A 511 6.83 -3.97 20.18
CA PHE A 511 6.88 -5.43 20.12
C PHE A 511 7.97 -6.04 21.02
N GLU A 512 8.04 -7.36 21.13
CA GLU A 512 9.02 -8.04 22.00
C GLU A 512 10.28 -8.52 21.25
N GLY A 513 10.22 -8.59 19.92
CA GLY A 513 11.28 -9.09 19.04
C GLY A 513 10.73 -9.69 17.76
N TYR A 514 11.60 -9.91 16.77
CA TYR A 514 11.24 -10.57 15.52
C TYR A 514 11.09 -12.09 15.72
N LEU A 515 10.31 -12.74 14.85
CA LEU A 515 10.26 -14.21 14.80
C LEU A 515 11.37 -14.76 13.88
N GLY A 516 11.97 -15.90 14.27
CA GLY A 516 12.96 -16.65 13.49
C GLY A 516 14.34 -16.76 14.15
N ASP A 517 15.04 -17.88 13.93
CA ASP A 517 16.25 -18.27 14.67
C ASP A 517 17.47 -17.36 14.45
N ASN A 518 17.50 -16.59 13.35
CA ASN A 518 18.62 -15.72 12.97
C ASN A 518 18.30 -14.22 13.09
N ALA A 519 17.17 -13.85 13.69
CA ALA A 519 16.79 -12.44 13.74
C ALA A 519 17.63 -11.68 14.79
N ALA A 520 18.48 -10.75 14.33
CA ALA A 520 19.25 -9.89 15.22
C ALA A 520 18.33 -9.16 16.21
N CYS A 521 18.69 -9.17 17.49
CA CYS A 521 17.97 -8.45 18.55
C CYS A 521 18.02 -6.94 18.26
N PRO A 522 16.87 -6.27 18.03
CA PRO A 522 16.86 -4.84 17.72
C PRO A 522 16.85 -3.96 18.98
N PHE A 523 17.01 -4.56 20.15
CA PHE A 523 16.98 -3.85 21.43
C PHE A 523 18.38 -3.58 21.95
N VAL A 524 18.55 -2.42 22.58
CA VAL A 524 19.80 -1.98 23.21
C VAL A 524 19.54 -1.62 24.67
N GLU A 525 20.55 -1.79 25.52
CA GLU A 525 20.53 -1.28 26.90
C GLU A 525 21.05 0.16 26.92
N PHE A 526 20.27 1.05 27.52
CA PHE A 526 20.64 2.46 27.71
C PHE A 526 20.04 2.97 29.02
N GLU A 527 20.87 3.56 29.88
CA GLU A 527 20.50 4.02 31.23
C GLU A 527 19.79 2.94 32.07
N GLY A 528 20.29 1.70 32.01
CA GLY A 528 19.76 0.56 32.77
C GLY A 528 18.36 0.09 32.33
N ARG A 529 17.95 0.45 31.11
CA ARG A 529 16.66 0.06 30.53
C ARG A 529 16.88 -0.50 29.13
N ARG A 530 16.01 -1.45 28.74
CA ARG A 530 15.95 -2.01 27.39
C ARG A 530 15.10 -1.15 26.46
N TRP A 531 15.68 -0.66 25.38
CA TRP A 531 15.04 0.19 24.38
C TRP A 531 15.03 -0.45 23.00
N TYR A 532 13.97 -0.22 22.23
CA TYR A 532 13.98 -0.52 20.81
C TYR A 532 14.75 0.56 20.05
N ARG A 533 15.75 0.16 19.26
CA ARG A 533 16.53 1.05 18.40
C ARG A 533 15.85 1.15 17.04
N THR A 534 15.25 2.31 16.72
CA THR A 534 14.48 2.49 15.47
C THR A 534 15.37 2.41 14.22
N GLY A 535 16.65 2.77 14.37
CA GLY A 535 17.58 2.97 13.26
C GLY A 535 17.44 4.33 12.59
N ASP A 536 16.55 5.20 13.10
CA ASP A 536 16.24 6.51 12.57
C ASP A 536 16.85 7.61 13.45
N LEU A 537 17.37 8.65 12.79
CA LEU A 537 17.94 9.83 13.42
C LEU A 537 16.90 10.95 13.48
N VAL A 538 16.81 11.60 14.62
CA VAL A 538 15.90 12.72 14.87
C VAL A 538 16.65 13.84 15.59
N SER A 539 16.08 15.05 15.56
CA SER A 539 16.43 16.13 16.48
C SER A 539 15.17 16.57 17.23
N GLU A 540 15.33 17.05 18.45
CA GLU A 540 14.25 17.56 19.29
C GLU A 540 14.40 19.06 19.53
N ASP A 541 13.31 19.82 19.41
CA ASP A 541 13.28 21.25 19.77
C ASP A 541 12.95 21.50 21.26
N GLU A 542 12.88 22.77 21.67
CA GLU A 542 12.61 23.14 23.06
C GLU A 542 11.21 22.70 23.57
N HIS A 543 10.28 22.45 22.64
CA HIS A 543 8.91 22.03 22.89
C HIS A 543 8.71 20.51 22.81
N GLY A 544 9.78 19.74 22.61
CA GLY A 544 9.71 18.28 22.46
C GLY A 544 9.16 17.83 21.09
N VAL A 545 9.12 18.73 20.11
CA VAL A 545 8.73 18.39 18.74
C VAL A 545 9.94 17.78 18.05
N LEU A 546 9.73 16.59 17.50
CA LEU A 546 10.75 15.84 16.81
C LEU A 546 10.75 16.16 15.32
N THR A 547 11.94 16.27 14.74
CA THR A 547 12.16 16.38 13.29
C THR A 547 12.96 15.18 12.82
N PHE A 548 12.47 14.49 11.80
CA PHE A 548 13.17 13.37 11.17
C PHE A 548 14.40 13.89 10.41
N ARG A 549 15.58 13.30 10.66
CA ARG A 549 16.85 13.72 10.04
C ARG A 549 17.43 12.69 9.07
N GLY A 550 16.82 11.52 8.97
CA GLY A 550 17.25 10.44 8.09
C GLY A 550 17.36 9.11 8.82
N ARG A 551 17.72 8.06 8.09
CA ARG A 551 17.93 6.72 8.64
C ARG A 551 19.40 6.42 8.72
N LEU A 552 19.93 5.92 9.83
CA LEU A 552 21.37 5.73 10.05
C LEU A 552 22.05 4.93 8.91
N LYS A 553 21.36 3.90 8.38
CA LYS A 553 21.87 3.09 7.25
C LYS A 553 21.95 3.84 5.91
N ARG A 554 21.28 4.98 5.81
CA ARG A 554 21.30 5.90 4.67
C ARG A 554 22.12 7.16 4.97
N PHE A 555 23.03 7.04 5.94
CA PHE A 555 24.15 7.95 6.08
C PHE A 555 25.40 7.29 5.54
N LEU A 556 26.19 8.10 4.87
CA LEU A 556 27.49 7.74 4.37
C LEU A 556 28.56 8.42 5.21
N LYS A 557 29.53 7.67 5.74
CA LYS A 557 30.67 8.25 6.45
C LYS A 557 31.74 8.64 5.43
N LEU A 558 31.93 9.94 5.19
CA LEU A 558 32.96 10.48 4.29
C LEU A 558 33.85 11.46 5.03
N GLY A 559 35.17 11.21 5.04
CA GLY A 559 36.14 12.12 5.66
C GLY A 559 35.92 12.36 7.15
N GLY A 560 35.36 11.37 7.88
CA GLY A 560 35.01 11.48 9.29
C GLY A 560 33.60 12.05 9.55
N GLU A 561 32.94 12.61 8.53
CA GLU A 561 31.61 13.21 8.62
C GLU A 561 30.50 12.23 8.23
N MET A 562 29.35 12.33 8.88
CA MET A 562 28.15 11.54 8.56
C MET A 562 27.24 12.32 7.60
N ILE A 563 27.34 11.98 6.31
CA ILE A 563 26.63 12.60 5.20
C ILE A 563 25.26 11.95 5.01
N SER A 564 24.18 12.74 5.08
CA SER A 564 22.81 12.25 4.88
C SER A 564 22.49 12.17 3.39
N LEU A 565 22.29 10.96 2.86
CA LEU A 565 21.84 10.79 1.46
C LEU A 565 20.44 11.40 1.24
N PRO A 566 19.47 11.25 2.18
CA PRO A 566 18.17 11.92 2.07
C PRO A 566 18.24 13.46 2.08
N ALA A 567 19.23 14.08 2.75
CA ALA A 567 19.37 15.53 2.72
C ALA A 567 19.77 16.03 1.32
N ILE A 568 20.60 15.26 0.62
CA ILE A 568 20.97 15.53 -0.76
C ILE A 568 19.75 15.34 -1.67
N GLU A 569 18.97 14.27 -1.47
CA GLU A 569 17.69 14.06 -2.19
C GLU A 569 16.73 15.24 -2.00
N ALA A 570 16.62 15.79 -0.79
CA ALA A 570 15.72 16.91 -0.51
C ALA A 570 16.09 18.16 -1.30
N VAL A 571 17.38 18.54 -1.29
CA VAL A 571 17.89 19.71 -2.05
C VAL A 571 17.70 19.51 -3.56
N LEU A 572 18.02 18.32 -4.07
CA LEU A 572 17.87 18.03 -5.48
C LEU A 572 16.39 17.99 -5.89
N ASN A 573 15.51 17.45 -5.05
CA ASN A 573 14.07 17.45 -5.31
C ASN A 573 13.50 18.86 -5.35
N GLU A 574 13.95 19.77 -4.49
CA GLU A 574 13.50 21.17 -4.51
C GLU A 574 13.87 21.87 -5.82
N ARG A 575 15.05 21.58 -6.38
CA ARG A 575 15.52 22.20 -7.62
C ARG A 575 14.94 21.56 -8.88
N PHE A 576 14.84 20.24 -8.90
CA PHE A 576 14.63 19.47 -10.13
C PHE A 576 13.28 18.77 -10.21
N ALA A 577 12.54 18.60 -9.10
CA ALA A 577 11.20 18.02 -9.16
C ALA A 577 10.14 19.10 -9.45
N SER A 578 9.18 18.74 -10.29
CA SER A 578 8.01 19.55 -10.64
C SER A 578 6.79 19.16 -9.80
N PRO A 579 5.83 20.08 -9.56
CA PRO A 579 4.53 19.74 -8.97
C PRO A 579 3.74 18.70 -9.78
N ASP A 580 3.97 18.65 -11.08
CA ASP A 580 3.28 17.75 -12.02
C ASP A 580 3.89 16.34 -12.08
N ASP A 581 4.93 16.06 -11.29
CA ASP A 581 5.60 14.75 -11.28
C ASP A 581 4.74 13.67 -10.59
N ASP A 582 4.50 12.58 -11.30
CA ASP A 582 3.76 11.39 -10.82
C ASP A 582 4.66 10.37 -10.10
N GLY A 583 5.56 10.86 -9.23
CA GLY A 583 6.43 10.01 -8.41
C GLY A 583 7.76 10.69 -8.04
N PRO A 584 8.67 9.95 -7.36
CA PRO A 584 10.03 10.42 -7.13
C PRO A 584 10.85 10.37 -8.43
N VAL A 585 11.29 11.52 -8.92
CA VAL A 585 12.12 11.64 -10.15
C VAL A 585 13.61 11.41 -9.92
N LEU A 586 14.02 11.42 -8.66
CA LEU A 586 15.41 11.23 -8.25
C LEU A 586 15.54 10.52 -6.91
N ALA A 587 16.65 9.82 -6.74
CA ALA A 587 17.03 9.13 -5.52
C ALA A 587 18.55 9.12 -5.37
N VAL A 588 19.06 9.16 -4.14
CA VAL A 588 20.51 9.15 -3.86
C VAL A 588 20.85 7.92 -3.02
N GLU A 589 21.87 7.19 -3.47
CA GLU A 589 22.41 6.03 -2.79
C GLU A 589 23.94 6.08 -2.77
N ALA A 590 24.57 5.34 -1.88
CA ALA A 590 26.03 5.21 -1.84
C ALA A 590 26.49 3.94 -2.55
N SER A 591 27.61 4.00 -3.27
CA SER A 591 28.28 2.81 -3.81
C SER A 591 28.87 1.95 -2.68
N SER A 592 28.97 0.65 -2.95
CA SER A 592 29.61 -0.33 -2.06
C SER A 592 31.15 -0.27 -2.20
N GLY A 593 31.90 -0.37 -1.10
CA GLY A 593 33.38 -0.44 -1.12
C GLY A 593 34.08 0.29 0.04
N GLU A 594 35.42 0.24 0.07
CA GLU A 594 36.26 0.94 1.07
C GLU A 594 36.19 2.47 0.92
N HIS A 595 35.88 2.96 -0.29
CA HIS A 595 35.70 4.38 -0.60
C HIS A 595 34.34 4.58 -1.28
N PRO A 596 33.25 4.61 -0.50
CA PRO A 596 31.93 4.68 -1.06
C PRO A 596 31.66 6.08 -1.63
N GLU A 597 30.95 6.14 -2.74
CA GLU A 597 30.67 7.36 -3.49
C GLU A 597 29.18 7.68 -3.50
N ILE A 598 28.84 8.96 -3.51
CA ILE A 598 27.45 9.41 -3.61
C ILE A 598 26.99 9.30 -5.07
N VAL A 599 25.96 8.51 -5.32
CA VAL A 599 25.38 8.27 -6.64
C VAL A 599 23.94 8.80 -6.69
N LEU A 600 23.67 9.64 -7.69
CA LEU A 600 22.33 10.14 -8.00
C LEU A 600 21.70 9.26 -9.08
N PHE A 601 20.55 8.68 -8.79
CA PHE A 601 19.65 8.09 -9.76
C PHE A 601 18.61 9.13 -10.18
N THR A 602 18.35 9.27 -11.47
CA THR A 602 17.41 10.28 -11.99
C THR A 602 16.71 9.78 -13.25
N THR A 603 15.41 10.08 -13.38
CA THR A 603 14.67 9.91 -14.65
C THR A 603 14.81 11.12 -15.58
N ARG A 604 15.29 12.24 -15.04
CA ARG A 604 15.52 13.49 -15.76
C ARG A 604 16.96 13.61 -16.24
N ASP A 605 17.17 14.41 -17.29
CA ASP A 605 18.49 14.78 -17.79
C ASP A 605 19.15 15.81 -16.85
N ILE A 606 19.70 15.31 -15.74
CA ILE A 606 20.41 16.11 -14.74
C ILE A 606 21.89 15.76 -14.85
N SER A 607 22.71 16.71 -15.27
CA SER A 607 24.15 16.47 -15.27
C SER A 607 24.69 16.44 -13.85
N ARG A 608 25.83 15.77 -13.65
CA ARG A 608 26.54 15.79 -12.35
C ARG A 608 26.87 17.22 -11.92
N GLN A 609 27.14 18.11 -12.87
CA GLN A 609 27.46 19.50 -12.60
C GLN A 609 26.24 20.24 -12.07
N ASP A 610 25.08 20.09 -12.72
CA ASP A 610 23.83 20.71 -12.28
C ASP A 610 23.43 20.27 -10.87
N ALA A 611 23.53 18.96 -10.60
CA ALA A 611 23.26 18.41 -9.27
C ALA A 611 24.18 19.03 -8.20
N ASN A 612 25.48 19.14 -8.48
CA ASN A 612 26.45 19.71 -7.54
C ASN A 612 26.32 21.24 -7.40
N ASP A 613 25.89 21.94 -8.44
CA ASP A 613 25.61 23.37 -8.37
C ASP A 613 24.37 23.64 -7.50
N ALA A 614 23.34 22.79 -7.56
CA ALA A 614 22.19 22.84 -6.65
C ALA A 614 22.59 22.57 -5.18
N ILE A 615 23.44 21.57 -4.94
CA ILE A 615 23.98 21.24 -3.61
C ILE A 615 24.80 22.43 -3.05
N ARG A 616 25.61 23.08 -3.90
CA ARG A 616 26.40 24.26 -3.51
C ARG A 616 25.51 25.48 -3.24
N ALA A 617 24.47 25.69 -4.05
CA ALA A 617 23.49 26.76 -3.84
C ALA A 617 22.74 26.59 -2.51
N ALA A 618 22.51 25.35 -2.07
CA ALA A 618 21.95 25.03 -0.75
C ALA A 618 22.97 25.11 0.40
N GLN A 619 24.19 25.62 0.14
CA GLN A 619 25.28 25.79 1.11
C GLN A 619 25.73 24.49 1.81
N LEU A 620 25.51 23.33 1.18
CA LEU A 620 26.05 22.06 1.68
C LEU A 620 27.56 21.95 1.41
N SER A 621 28.28 21.26 2.30
CA SER A 621 29.72 21.02 2.15
C SER A 621 30.03 20.22 0.87
N PRO A 622 31.20 20.43 0.22
CA PRO A 622 31.64 19.64 -0.93
C PRO A 622 31.68 18.11 -0.71
N LEU A 623 31.68 17.64 0.54
CA LEU A 623 31.53 16.22 0.88
C LEU A 623 30.17 15.64 0.45
N HIS A 624 29.16 16.47 0.22
CA HIS A 624 27.81 16.08 -0.24
C HIS A 624 27.73 15.95 -1.77
N ASN A 625 28.79 16.28 -2.50
CA ASN A 625 28.76 16.28 -3.96
C ASN A 625 28.51 14.87 -4.51
N VAL A 626 27.58 14.79 -5.45
CA VAL A 626 27.32 13.62 -6.28
C VAL A 626 28.56 13.35 -7.13
N ARG A 627 29.06 12.11 -7.05
CA ARG A 627 30.24 11.64 -7.81
C ARG A 627 29.84 10.99 -9.12
N ARG A 628 28.70 10.30 -9.15
CA ARG A 628 28.15 9.61 -10.31
C ARG A 628 26.67 9.91 -10.46
N VAL A 629 26.21 10.14 -11.68
CA VAL A 629 24.79 10.20 -12.03
C VAL A 629 24.47 8.99 -12.88
N VAL A 630 23.41 8.28 -12.53
CA VAL A 630 22.89 7.14 -13.26
C VAL A 630 21.49 7.50 -13.72
N ARG A 631 21.31 7.59 -15.03
CA ARG A 631 19.99 7.80 -15.61
C ARG A 631 19.25 6.46 -15.59
N VAL A 632 18.05 6.47 -15.06
CA VAL A 632 17.11 5.34 -15.11
C VAL A 632 15.90 5.77 -15.94
N GLU A 633 15.32 4.85 -16.69
CA GLU A 633 14.10 5.16 -17.45
C GLU A 633 12.94 5.47 -16.50
N GLU A 634 12.82 4.67 -15.45
CA GLU A 634 11.86 4.85 -14.37
C GLU A 634 12.51 4.67 -12.99
N MET A 635 12.03 5.42 -12.00
CA MET A 635 12.44 5.22 -10.62
C MET A 635 11.79 3.94 -10.04
N PRO A 636 12.56 2.92 -9.61
CA PRO A 636 11.97 1.70 -9.05
C PRO A 636 11.14 2.02 -7.81
N LEU A 637 9.86 1.63 -7.81
CA LEU A 637 8.95 1.82 -6.69
C LEU A 637 8.49 0.47 -6.09
N LEU A 638 8.28 0.43 -4.78
CA LEU A 638 7.48 -0.58 -4.11
C LEU A 638 6.00 -0.35 -4.45
N GLY A 639 5.16 -1.38 -4.37
CA GLY A 639 3.70 -1.26 -4.58
C GLY A 639 2.97 -0.30 -3.62
N THR A 640 3.69 0.29 -2.65
CA THR A 640 3.23 1.40 -1.81
C THR A 640 3.52 2.79 -2.38
N GLY A 641 4.12 2.91 -3.58
CA GLY A 641 4.57 4.17 -4.17
C GLY A 641 5.90 4.72 -3.62
N LYS A 642 6.65 3.93 -2.83
CA LYS A 642 7.94 4.33 -2.24
C LYS A 642 9.11 3.88 -3.10
N THR A 643 10.18 4.66 -3.20
CA THR A 643 11.42 4.24 -3.88
C THR A 643 11.97 2.92 -3.32
N ASP A 644 12.24 1.96 -4.21
CA ASP A 644 12.91 0.69 -3.90
C ASP A 644 14.44 0.85 -3.97
N TYR A 645 15.02 1.30 -2.87
CA TYR A 645 16.47 1.44 -2.73
C TYR A 645 17.24 0.12 -2.86
N ARG A 646 16.59 -1.05 -2.73
CA ARG A 646 17.27 -2.33 -2.98
C ARG A 646 17.47 -2.55 -4.46
N ALA A 647 16.47 -2.24 -5.27
CA ALA A 647 16.59 -2.29 -6.71
C ALA A 647 17.70 -1.34 -7.17
N LEU A 648 17.71 -0.10 -6.66
CA LEU A 648 18.78 0.87 -6.96
C LEU A 648 20.17 0.37 -6.54
N ARG A 649 20.32 -0.23 -5.35
CA ARG A 649 21.62 -0.76 -4.93
C ARG A 649 22.09 -1.94 -5.79
N ARG A 650 21.18 -2.81 -6.25
CA ARG A 650 21.54 -3.87 -7.22
C ARG A 650 22.07 -3.29 -8.55
N LEU A 651 21.52 -2.16 -9.00
CA LEU A 651 22.04 -1.45 -10.18
C LEU A 651 23.46 -0.90 -9.96
N LEU A 652 23.83 -0.56 -8.72
CA LEU A 652 25.21 -0.17 -8.38
C LEU A 652 26.16 -1.36 -8.38
N ASP A 653 25.75 -2.46 -7.75
CA ASP A 653 26.56 -3.66 -7.55
C ASP A 653 26.71 -4.48 -8.86
N GLY A 654 25.75 -4.35 -9.79
CA GLY A 654 25.77 -4.96 -11.12
C GLY A 654 26.67 -4.27 -12.15
N GLY A 655 27.41 -3.22 -11.76
CA GLY A 655 28.31 -2.47 -12.66
C GLY A 655 29.71 -3.09 -12.85
N ALA A 656 29.98 -4.28 -12.29
CA ALA A 656 31.28 -4.98 -12.40
C ALA A 656 31.18 -6.40 -12.99
N GLY A 657 30.06 -6.75 -13.62
CA GLY A 657 29.91 -8.01 -14.36
C GLY A 657 28.81 -7.85 -15.40
N ASP A 658 29.05 -8.36 -16.60
CA ASP A 658 28.16 -8.27 -17.76
C ASP A 658 26.66 -8.42 -17.44
N PRO A 659 25.78 -7.76 -18.22
CA PRO A 659 24.34 -7.98 -18.12
C PRO A 659 24.04 -9.49 -18.17
N PRO A 660 23.01 -9.97 -17.46
CA PRO A 660 22.64 -11.37 -17.53
C PRO A 660 22.39 -11.70 -19.00
N ALA A 661 23.23 -12.59 -19.54
CA ALA A 661 23.12 -13.05 -20.91
C ALA A 661 21.66 -13.49 -21.13
N ALA A 662 20.98 -12.80 -22.05
CA ALA A 662 19.80 -13.34 -22.68
C ALA A 662 20.11 -14.79 -23.06
N SER A 663 19.22 -15.70 -22.70
CA SER A 663 19.30 -17.12 -23.02
C SER A 663 19.56 -17.32 -24.52
N SER A 664 20.83 -17.39 -24.92
CA SER A 664 21.30 -17.79 -26.25
C SER A 664 21.20 -19.30 -26.41
N ALA A 665 20.00 -19.82 -26.21
CA ALA A 665 19.63 -21.19 -26.49
C ALA A 665 18.66 -21.24 -27.69
N GLU A 666 18.92 -20.47 -28.75
CA GLU A 666 18.21 -20.65 -30.03
C GLU A 666 18.94 -20.16 -31.29
N ILE A 667 20.28 -20.16 -31.30
CA ILE A 667 21.07 -20.01 -32.55
C ILE A 667 22.21 -21.03 -32.55
N ALA A 668 21.85 -22.31 -32.63
CA ALA A 668 22.79 -23.39 -32.92
C ALA A 668 22.08 -24.62 -33.53
N ARG A 669 21.14 -24.43 -34.47
CA ARG A 669 20.63 -25.49 -35.35
C ARG A 669 20.14 -24.91 -36.68
N ARG A 670 21.05 -24.37 -37.50
CA ARG A 670 20.85 -24.17 -38.95
C ARG A 670 22.15 -23.70 -39.60
N SER A 671 23.14 -24.58 -39.61
CA SER A 671 24.29 -24.49 -40.53
C SER A 671 24.92 -25.87 -40.66
N ASP A 672 24.18 -26.81 -41.23
CA ASP A 672 24.74 -27.99 -41.88
C ASP A 672 23.65 -28.65 -42.74
N ALA A 673 23.62 -28.26 -44.02
CA ALA A 673 23.24 -29.09 -45.17
C ALA A 673 23.21 -28.23 -46.45
N SER A 674 24.36 -28.20 -47.13
CA SER A 674 24.53 -28.32 -48.59
C SER A 674 23.78 -27.37 -49.56
N ALA A 675 24.59 -26.55 -50.23
CA ALA A 675 24.44 -26.15 -51.64
C ALA A 675 24.21 -27.38 -52.58
N PRO A 676 23.75 -27.21 -53.84
CA PRO A 676 23.50 -25.98 -54.61
C PRO A 676 22.01 -25.67 -54.85
#